data_AF-A0A8H7J702-F1
#
_entry.id   AF-A0A8H7J702-F1
#
_cell.length_a   1.000
_cell.length_b   1.000
_cell.length_c   1.000
_cell.angle_alpha   90.00
_cell.angle_beta   90.00
_cell.angle_gamma   90.00
#
_symmetry.space_group_name_H-M   'P 1'
#
loop_
_entity.id
_entity.type
_entity.pdbx_description
1 polymer ?
#
loop_
_entity_poly.entity_id
_entity_poly.type
_entity_poly.pdbx_seq_one_letter_code
_entity_poly.pdbx_strand_id
1 'polypeptide(L)'
;MASITASTTVAEPDPVCDTASGVRHDSKRRKLDAPEMIVEVKLRSTSKAARNDPKHREHHIRTPMSPALASFDPMQYERYLNLPIKDKLAARGPTDTDHDHDESEYGSEDDEFADFEWLEQIDGTIIDAGKMVAYCDAKLIRRSKIAFDFYAELEQPSQETSSLAFALFDRYGRLKPHFRDHPVMKGNGVFQDEFNNGDLLLFESIRVDKIHRRKGLASKLVRAIINKVRSKSRGFFAVVAPGWLSAEVDLHVPQPSGRQPDWTEDVRTAYEKALQIVCDQEADISASFFRNLGFRRVGSSSWFAFASDAAHASHTIPSGDDYEWSEAPDSGRLFELYSVSEEKTLHTITDNELLEVVSSFLSGVPTDDPRWCATDHLGSNILHIAAASSKVSTVKWLLEHNPNFRDQNNMKGQTALDQLQAELEESRTQLRYEMMIVHVSDRFRGHPTEAVTCLALLRNITPSATQRLHLKFDCTCSKCLQGFMSPRMQFMLKHAADMQHDMMGSDTFDIGGPEFVEWHAELLRFMPVAVRQNLRTNQSMRQGVANLCGHFAACLRRTGLGADGLSAALPTPTHVLEVMQSAGEWPPCSRNYLGRGGTVSAIGSAMFWSAMQQDEIVGDGSFVDACTDASIEDIGGLRAEFKGLPNCRNDLEYGFVASMLGYETTSSVR
;
A
#
# COMPACT_ATOMS: atom_id res chain seq x y z
N MET A 1 20.89 -53.12 11.68
CA MET A 1 20.96 -54.30 12.58
C MET A 1 22.41 -54.75 12.65
N ALA A 2 22.87 -55.07 13.87
CA ALA A 2 24.19 -55.55 14.29
C ALA A 2 25.36 -54.53 14.28
N SER A 3 25.81 -54.15 15.49
CA SER A 3 27.19 -54.31 16.03
C SER A 3 27.35 -53.36 17.24
N ILE A 4 27.18 -53.85 18.48
CA ILE A 4 28.21 -54.41 19.40
C ILE A 4 29.24 -53.36 19.87
N THR A 5 29.14 -53.12 21.18
CA THR A 5 30.00 -52.43 22.14
C THR A 5 31.38 -53.08 22.33
N ALA A 6 32.41 -52.27 22.60
CA ALA A 6 33.47 -52.64 23.55
C ALA A 6 34.20 -51.39 24.08
N SER A 7 34.37 -51.37 25.39
CA SER A 7 35.06 -50.39 26.23
C SER A 7 36.35 -51.03 26.75
N THR A 8 37.46 -50.31 26.75
CA THR A 8 38.62 -50.69 27.58
C THR A 8 39.46 -49.45 27.95
N THR A 9 39.54 -49.22 29.26
CA THR A 9 40.45 -48.34 30.00
C THR A 9 41.80 -49.01 30.25
N VAL A 10 42.73 -48.25 30.87
CA VAL A 10 44.07 -48.56 31.44
C VAL A 10 45.17 -47.88 30.61
N ALA A 11 46.23 -47.24 31.13
CA ALA A 11 46.61 -46.61 32.41
C ALA A 11 47.99 -45.95 32.12
N GLU A 12 48.32 -44.83 32.78
CA GLU A 12 49.65 -44.19 32.70
C GLU A 12 50.75 -45.00 33.43
N PRO A 13 52.03 -44.65 33.20
CA PRO A 13 52.79 -44.15 34.35
C PRO A 13 53.68 -42.93 34.08
N ASP A 14 53.91 -42.20 35.18
CA ASP A 14 54.78 -41.03 35.40
C ASP A 14 56.23 -41.20 34.87
N PRO A 15 57.00 -40.09 34.82
CA PRO A 15 57.96 -39.93 35.93
C PRO A 15 58.22 -38.48 36.42
N VAL A 16 58.32 -38.41 37.75
CA VAL A 16 59.42 -37.82 38.55
C VAL A 16 59.56 -36.29 38.65
N CYS A 17 59.54 -35.91 39.93
CA CYS A 17 59.76 -34.62 40.56
C CYS A 17 61.25 -34.21 40.52
N ASP A 18 61.54 -32.92 40.30
CA ASP A 18 62.62 -32.28 41.06
C ASP A 18 62.46 -30.77 41.20
N THR A 19 62.89 -30.30 42.36
CA THR A 19 62.66 -29.00 43.00
C THR A 19 63.47 -27.83 42.43
N ALA A 20 62.94 -26.60 42.45
CA ALA A 20 63.66 -25.43 42.96
C ALA A 20 62.79 -24.15 43.01
N SER A 21 62.75 -23.57 44.20
CA SER A 21 62.21 -22.27 44.58
C SER A 21 62.92 -21.08 43.92
N GLY A 22 62.16 -20.07 43.51
CA GLY A 22 62.74 -18.79 43.05
C GLY A 22 61.69 -17.68 42.93
N VAL A 23 61.53 -16.91 44.01
CA VAL A 23 60.71 -15.71 44.14
C VAL A 23 61.03 -14.71 43.01
N ARG A 24 60.02 -14.31 42.22
CA ARG A 24 60.08 -13.10 41.38
C ARG A 24 58.76 -12.33 41.41
N HIS A 25 58.93 -11.02 41.58
CA HIS A 25 57.94 -9.98 41.80
C HIS A 25 56.67 -10.07 40.94
N ASP A 26 55.55 -10.17 41.63
CA ASP A 26 54.19 -10.01 41.12
C ASP A 26 53.97 -8.57 40.64
N SER A 27 54.17 -8.36 39.34
CA SER A 27 53.78 -7.14 38.66
C SER A 27 52.31 -7.28 38.28
N LYS A 28 51.42 -6.83 39.18
CA LYS A 28 49.99 -6.68 38.93
C LYS A 28 49.76 -5.78 37.71
N ARG A 29 49.76 -6.37 36.51
CA ARG A 29 49.06 -5.82 35.34
C ARG A 29 47.58 -5.86 35.69
N ARG A 30 47.04 -4.73 36.15
CA ARG A 30 45.60 -4.46 36.04
C ARG A 30 45.24 -4.71 34.57
N LYS A 31 44.49 -5.79 34.31
CA LYS A 31 43.65 -5.86 33.12
C LYS A 31 42.75 -4.65 33.21
N LEU A 32 43.05 -3.60 32.46
CA LEU A 32 42.05 -2.61 32.11
C LEU A 32 40.99 -3.40 31.34
N ASP A 33 39.83 -3.58 31.94
CA ASP A 33 38.68 -4.18 31.27
C ASP A 33 38.52 -3.48 29.94
N ALA A 34 38.49 -4.26 28.86
CA ALA A 34 38.32 -3.71 27.53
C ALA A 34 37.04 -2.85 27.51
N PRO A 35 37.07 -1.65 26.92
CA PRO A 35 35.91 -0.76 26.92
C PRO A 35 34.69 -1.51 26.36
N GLU A 36 33.64 -1.58 27.18
CA GLU A 36 32.41 -2.29 26.85
C GLU A 36 31.71 -1.54 25.70
N MET A 37 31.39 -2.24 24.61
CA MET A 37 30.61 -1.66 23.51
C MET A 37 29.18 -1.41 23.98
N ILE A 38 28.70 -0.17 23.88
CA ILE A 38 27.37 0.24 24.31
C ILE A 38 26.43 0.20 23.11
N VAL A 39 25.28 -0.47 23.26
CA VAL A 39 24.19 -0.45 22.27
C VAL A 39 23.09 0.46 22.80
N GLU A 40 22.79 1.54 22.07
CA GLU A 40 21.74 2.48 22.43
C GLU A 40 20.62 2.42 21.40
N VAL A 41 19.37 2.44 21.86
CA VAL A 41 18.19 2.52 21.00
C VAL A 41 17.33 3.67 21.50
N LYS A 42 17.24 4.73 20.69
CA LYS A 42 16.57 5.98 21.03
C LYS A 42 15.36 6.19 20.13
N LEU A 43 14.26 6.66 20.73
CA LEU A 43 13.12 7.22 20.00
C LEU A 43 13.40 8.71 19.83
N ARG A 44 13.26 9.24 18.62
CA ARG A 44 13.55 10.66 18.39
C ARG A 44 12.61 11.56 19.17
N SER A 45 11.29 11.29 19.09
CA SER A 45 10.29 11.98 19.90
C SER A 45 9.75 11.09 21.03
N THR A 46 10.14 11.35 22.28
CA THR A 46 9.66 10.63 23.46
C THR A 46 8.21 10.98 23.79
N SER A 47 7.82 12.24 23.59
CA SER A 47 6.45 12.72 23.83
C SER A 47 5.45 12.06 22.88
N LYS A 48 5.75 12.04 21.58
CA LYS A 48 4.96 11.35 20.55
C LYS A 48 4.89 9.85 20.82
N ALA A 49 6.03 9.26 21.17
CA ALA A 49 6.12 7.86 21.53
C ALA A 49 5.28 7.50 22.77
N ALA A 50 5.15 8.39 23.75
CA ALA A 50 4.30 8.21 24.92
C ALA A 50 2.81 8.32 24.57
N ARG A 51 2.42 9.30 23.72
CA ARG A 51 1.03 9.43 23.21
C ARG A 51 0.57 8.18 22.45
N ASN A 52 1.49 7.53 21.75
CA ASN A 52 1.24 6.34 20.95
C ASN A 52 1.37 5.02 21.72
N ASP A 53 1.75 5.05 23.00
CA ASP A 53 1.90 3.82 23.77
C ASP A 53 0.51 3.20 24.05
N PRO A 54 0.23 1.97 23.56
CA PRO A 54 -1.05 1.31 23.77
C PRO A 54 -1.37 1.11 25.25
N LYS A 55 -0.36 1.04 26.14
CA LYS A 55 -0.56 0.91 27.60
C LYS A 55 -1.08 2.20 28.23
N HIS A 56 -0.82 3.36 27.63
CA HIS A 56 -1.30 4.64 28.15
C HIS A 56 -2.78 4.90 27.84
N ARG A 57 -3.31 4.25 26.79
CA ARG A 57 -4.71 4.41 26.34
C ARG A 57 -5.73 3.64 27.18
N GLU A 58 -5.33 2.61 27.93
CA GLU A 58 -6.26 1.85 28.79
C GLU A 58 -6.88 2.67 29.93
N HIS A 59 -6.31 3.83 30.27
CA HIS A 59 -6.87 4.76 31.27
C HIS A 59 -7.69 5.92 30.70
N HIS A 60 -7.74 6.10 29.38
CA HIS A 60 -8.47 7.19 28.71
C HIS A 60 -9.39 6.66 27.59
N ILE A 61 -10.30 5.75 27.92
CA ILE A 61 -11.42 5.40 27.02
C ILE A 61 -12.66 6.15 27.51
N ARG A 62 -12.93 7.30 26.87
CA ARG A 62 -14.23 8.00 26.68
C ARG A 62 -13.99 9.49 26.42
N THR A 63 -13.41 9.83 25.27
CA THR A 63 -13.68 11.13 24.64
C THR A 63 -13.63 10.94 23.13
N PRO A 64 -14.67 11.32 22.37
CA PRO A 64 -14.61 11.34 20.91
C PRO A 64 -13.51 12.31 20.44
N MET A 65 -13.04 12.11 19.21
CA MET A 65 -12.00 12.94 18.59
C MET A 65 -12.34 14.44 18.74
N SER A 66 -11.35 15.21 19.21
CA SER A 66 -11.48 16.65 19.44
C SER A 66 -11.60 17.41 18.10
N PRO A 67 -12.42 18.49 18.03
CA PRO A 67 -12.63 19.30 16.83
C PRO A 67 -11.47 20.28 16.61
N ALA A 68 -10.30 19.80 16.21
CA ALA A 68 -9.14 20.65 15.95
C ALA A 68 -9.15 21.34 14.56
N LEU A 69 -10.14 21.05 13.70
CA LEU A 69 -10.25 21.64 12.35
C LEU A 69 -11.14 22.89 12.26
N ALA A 70 -11.67 23.41 13.38
CA ALA A 70 -12.68 24.47 13.36
C ALA A 70 -12.14 25.91 13.27
N SER A 71 -10.83 26.14 13.09
CA SER A 71 -10.25 27.50 13.06
C SER A 71 -9.52 27.88 11.76
N PHE A 72 -9.83 27.22 10.64
CA PHE A 72 -9.16 27.49 9.37
C PHE A 72 -9.93 28.54 8.53
N ASP A 73 -9.33 29.70 8.24
CA ASP A 73 -9.90 30.75 7.38
C ASP A 73 -9.80 30.36 5.88
N PRO A 74 -10.92 30.06 5.20
CA PRO A 74 -10.91 29.59 3.81
C PRO A 74 -10.38 30.64 2.81
N MET A 75 -10.45 31.94 3.13
CA MET A 75 -10.05 33.00 2.20
C MET A 75 -8.53 33.17 2.09
N GLN A 76 -7.77 32.82 3.13
CA GLN A 76 -6.30 32.81 3.04
C GLN A 76 -5.79 31.63 2.20
N TYR A 77 -6.51 30.51 2.18
CA TYR A 77 -6.14 29.30 1.46
C TYR A 77 -6.34 29.43 -0.07
N GLU A 78 -7.42 30.06 -0.53
CA GLU A 78 -7.63 30.33 -1.96
C GLU A 78 -6.57 31.26 -2.57
N ARG A 79 -6.03 32.21 -1.78
CA ARG A 79 -4.89 33.04 -2.23
C ARG A 79 -3.59 32.26 -2.33
N TYR A 80 -3.36 31.30 -1.43
CA TYR A 80 -2.18 30.45 -1.45
C TYR A 80 -2.19 29.43 -2.60
N LEU A 81 -3.37 28.88 -2.95
CA LEU A 81 -3.52 27.92 -4.05
C LEU A 81 -3.14 28.52 -5.42
N ASN A 82 -3.42 29.82 -5.62
CA ASN A 82 -3.23 30.51 -6.90
C ASN A 82 -1.81 31.07 -7.14
N LEU A 83 -0.86 30.84 -6.23
CA LEU A 83 0.53 31.27 -6.42
C LEU A 83 1.36 30.25 -7.24
N PRO A 84 2.31 30.71 -8.07
CA PRO A 84 3.30 29.85 -8.70
C PRO A 84 4.16 29.10 -7.66
N ILE A 85 4.55 27.86 -7.96
CA ILE A 85 5.26 26.95 -7.02
C ILE A 85 6.54 27.56 -6.43
N LYS A 86 7.26 28.39 -7.21
CA LYS A 86 8.51 29.04 -6.76
C LYS A 86 8.27 30.13 -5.71
N ASP A 87 7.09 30.75 -5.68
CA ASP A 87 6.75 31.80 -4.71
C ASP A 87 6.22 31.22 -3.39
N LYS A 88 5.71 29.98 -3.40
CA LYS A 88 5.28 29.25 -2.20
C LYS A 88 6.44 28.92 -1.25
N LEU A 89 7.65 28.74 -1.79
CA LEU A 89 8.86 28.47 -1.02
C LEU A 89 9.46 29.73 -0.38
N ALA A 90 9.18 30.93 -0.93
CA ALA A 90 9.70 32.19 -0.42
C ALA A 90 8.77 32.89 0.61
N ALA A 91 7.47 32.55 0.62
CA ALA A 91 6.47 33.23 1.43
C ALA A 91 6.42 32.80 2.92
N ARG A 92 7.20 31.80 3.34
CA ARG A 92 7.32 31.39 4.76
C ARG A 92 8.43 32.20 5.45
N GLY A 93 8.20 33.50 5.60
CA GLY A 93 8.92 34.33 6.59
C GLY A 93 8.34 34.13 8.00
N PRO A 94 9.10 34.46 9.05
CA PRO A 94 8.69 34.19 10.43
C PRO A 94 7.48 35.06 10.79
N THR A 95 6.40 34.42 11.24
CA THR A 95 5.25 35.11 11.83
C THR A 95 5.54 35.36 13.29
N ASP A 96 5.87 36.61 13.62
CA ASP A 96 5.89 37.15 14.99
C ASP A 96 4.48 37.08 15.58
N THR A 97 4.29 36.18 16.54
CA THR A 97 3.25 36.31 17.56
C THR A 97 3.90 36.13 18.92
N ASP A 98 4.23 37.25 19.56
CA ASP A 98 4.63 37.33 20.96
C ASP A 98 3.46 36.84 21.84
N HIS A 99 3.55 35.60 22.30
CA HIS A 99 2.85 35.14 23.49
C HIS A 99 3.85 34.46 24.43
N ASP A 100 4.27 35.23 25.43
CA ASP A 100 5.03 34.80 26.60
C ASP A 100 4.31 33.65 27.30
N HIS A 101 4.74 32.42 27.00
CA HIS A 101 4.55 31.26 27.86
C HIS A 101 5.93 30.71 28.21
N ASP A 102 6.20 30.66 29.53
CA ASP A 102 7.40 30.11 30.16
C ASP A 102 7.84 28.79 29.50
N GLU A 103 8.81 28.87 28.60
CA GLU A 103 9.58 27.73 28.13
C GLU A 103 10.65 27.40 29.18
N SER A 104 10.27 26.62 30.19
CA SER A 104 11.25 25.86 30.95
C SER A 104 11.42 24.46 30.32
N GLU A 105 12.51 24.32 29.58
CA GLU A 105 13.36 23.13 29.60
C GLU A 105 12.74 21.80 29.11
N TYR A 106 12.28 21.76 27.85
CA TYR A 106 12.26 20.52 27.06
C TYR A 106 13.07 20.76 25.80
N GLY A 107 14.28 20.19 25.75
CA GLY A 107 15.11 20.23 24.55
C GLY A 107 14.29 19.75 23.36
N SER A 108 14.16 20.61 22.33
CA SER A 108 13.43 20.28 21.11
C SER A 108 14.04 19.03 20.50
N GLU A 109 13.38 17.89 20.73
CA GLU A 109 13.66 16.65 20.03
C GLU A 109 13.46 16.94 18.54
N ASP A 110 14.56 16.97 17.78
CA ASP A 110 14.57 17.19 16.33
C ASP A 110 13.96 15.95 15.64
N ASP A 111 12.63 15.84 15.69
CA ASP A 111 11.83 14.84 15.00
C ASP A 111 11.39 15.41 13.65
N GLU A 112 12.15 15.09 12.61
CA GLU A 112 11.85 15.45 11.21
C GLU A 112 10.43 15.01 10.78
N PHE A 113 9.87 14.01 11.45
CA PHE A 113 8.54 13.46 11.17
C PHE A 113 7.48 13.93 12.18
N ALA A 114 7.70 15.03 12.90
CA ALA A 114 6.78 15.53 13.92
C ALA A 114 5.32 15.64 13.43
N ASP A 115 5.13 16.04 12.17
CA ASP A 115 3.82 16.21 11.53
C ASP A 115 3.05 14.88 11.33
N PHE A 116 3.75 13.74 11.29
CA PHE A 116 3.15 12.42 11.08
C PHE A 116 2.88 11.71 12.41
N GLU A 117 1.76 12.00 13.08
CA GLU A 117 1.44 11.44 14.41
C GLU A 117 1.50 9.90 14.51
N TRP A 118 1.33 9.21 13.40
CA TRP A 118 1.32 7.76 13.27
C TRP A 118 2.72 7.14 13.05
N LEU A 119 3.76 7.94 12.81
CA LEU A 119 5.11 7.50 12.46
C LEU A 119 6.11 7.79 13.59
N GLU A 120 6.74 6.78 14.17
CA GLU A 120 7.77 6.94 15.21
C GLU A 120 9.15 6.55 14.68
N GLN A 121 10.10 7.49 14.62
CA GLN A 121 11.48 7.19 14.24
C GLN A 121 12.29 6.59 15.41
N ILE A 122 13.07 5.55 15.10
CA ILE A 122 13.88 4.78 16.03
C ILE A 122 15.32 4.71 15.51
N ASP A 123 16.25 5.31 16.24
CA ASP A 123 17.67 5.22 15.96
C ASP A 123 18.32 4.16 16.84
N GLY A 124 19.08 3.25 16.22
CA GLY A 124 19.96 2.32 16.93
C GLY A 124 21.42 2.70 16.69
N THR A 125 22.20 2.89 17.75
CA THR A 125 23.65 3.20 17.66
C THR A 125 24.46 2.18 18.45
N ILE A 126 25.69 1.91 17.98
CA ILE A 126 26.70 1.21 18.76
C ILE A 126 27.91 2.11 18.91
N ILE A 127 28.34 2.31 20.16
CA ILE A 127 29.47 3.16 20.53
C ILE A 127 30.60 2.27 21.07
N ASP A 128 31.79 2.43 20.50
CA ASP A 128 33.02 1.75 20.92
C ASP A 128 34.10 2.81 21.18
N ALA A 129 34.66 2.82 22.40
CA ALA A 129 35.63 3.82 22.86
C ALA A 129 35.20 5.28 22.60
N GLY A 130 33.91 5.59 22.78
CA GLY A 130 33.33 6.92 22.57
C GLY A 130 33.09 7.30 21.11
N LYS A 131 33.39 6.41 20.15
CA LYS A 131 33.10 6.61 18.72
C LYS A 131 31.89 5.77 18.31
N MET A 132 30.97 6.35 17.55
CA MET A 132 29.91 5.58 16.89
C MET A 132 30.52 4.69 15.80
N VAL A 133 30.26 3.38 15.89
CA VAL A 133 30.83 2.35 14.99
C VAL A 133 29.76 1.58 14.23
N ALA A 134 28.49 1.69 14.64
CA ALA A 134 27.36 1.23 13.85
C ALA A 134 26.12 2.10 14.10
N TYR A 135 25.26 2.18 13.09
CA TYR A 135 24.02 2.95 13.09
C TYR A 135 22.92 2.19 12.36
N CYS A 136 21.67 2.33 12.82
CA CYS A 136 20.48 1.82 12.16
C CYS A 136 19.35 2.84 12.27
N ASP A 137 18.72 3.14 11.14
CA ASP A 137 17.50 3.95 11.03
C ASP A 137 16.30 3.04 10.79
N ALA A 138 15.29 3.15 11.64
CA ALA A 138 14.07 2.38 11.55
C ALA A 138 12.84 3.25 11.89
N LYS A 139 11.69 2.90 11.32
CA LYS A 139 10.42 3.60 11.51
C LYS A 139 9.33 2.65 11.98
N LEU A 140 8.66 2.99 13.08
CA LEU A 140 7.47 2.29 13.57
C LEU A 140 6.21 3.00 13.09
N ILE A 141 5.46 2.33 12.22
CA ILE A 141 4.25 2.83 11.55
C ILE A 141 3.01 2.27 12.26
N ARG A 142 2.20 3.16 12.84
CA ARG A 142 0.91 2.83 13.46
C ARG A 142 -0.18 2.70 12.42
N ARG A 143 -0.15 1.60 11.65
CA ARG A 143 -1.00 1.37 10.47
C ARG A 143 -2.50 1.61 10.74
N SER A 144 -3.01 1.24 11.91
CA SER A 144 -4.43 1.44 12.26
C SER A 144 -4.88 2.90 12.28
N LYS A 145 -3.95 3.86 12.41
CA LYS A 145 -4.26 5.30 12.37
C LYS A 145 -4.41 5.86 10.95
N ILE A 146 -3.98 5.10 9.94
CA ILE A 146 -3.85 5.56 8.56
C ILE A 146 -4.47 4.59 7.55
N ALA A 147 -5.15 3.53 8.00
CA ALA A 147 -5.68 2.49 7.12
C ALA A 147 -6.64 3.04 6.03
N PHE A 148 -7.40 4.10 6.36
CA PHE A 148 -8.36 4.72 5.44
C PHE A 148 -7.72 5.45 4.25
N ASP A 149 -6.47 5.90 4.37
CA ASP A 149 -5.72 6.57 3.29
C ASP A 149 -4.25 6.15 3.26
N PHE A 150 -4.04 4.84 3.39
CA PHE A 150 -2.71 4.25 3.65
C PHE A 150 -1.67 4.64 2.61
N TYR A 151 -2.02 4.65 1.32
CA TYR A 151 -1.09 5.08 0.27
C TYR A 151 -0.69 6.55 0.39
N ALA A 152 -1.64 7.47 0.55
CA ALA A 152 -1.33 8.91 0.61
C ALA A 152 -0.53 9.27 1.86
N GLU A 153 -0.78 8.57 2.98
CA GLU A 153 -0.03 8.76 4.22
C GLU A 153 1.42 8.23 4.10
N LEU A 154 1.65 7.04 3.53
CA LEU A 154 3.02 6.51 3.40
C LEU A 154 3.83 7.11 2.23
N GLU A 155 3.17 7.72 1.25
CA GLU A 155 3.83 8.41 0.14
C GLU A 155 4.68 9.60 0.62
N GLN A 156 4.19 10.36 1.60
CA GLN A 156 4.75 11.67 1.97
C GLN A 156 6.05 11.63 2.79
N PRO A 157 6.26 10.71 3.76
CA PRO A 157 7.42 10.80 4.65
C PRO A 157 8.77 10.48 3.99
N SER A 158 8.84 9.45 3.15
CA SER A 158 10.11 8.98 2.56
C SER A 158 9.88 8.09 1.34
N GLN A 159 10.94 7.91 0.53
CA GLN A 159 10.91 7.01 -0.62
C GLN A 159 10.71 5.55 -0.18
N GLU A 160 11.27 5.17 0.96
CA GLU A 160 11.21 3.82 1.52
C GLU A 160 9.81 3.49 2.03
N THR A 161 9.14 4.41 2.74
CA THR A 161 7.74 4.24 3.16
C THR A 161 6.81 4.15 1.96
N SER A 162 7.03 4.99 0.95
CA SER A 162 6.27 4.97 -0.31
C SER A 162 6.47 3.63 -1.04
N SER A 163 7.72 3.19 -1.19
CA SER A 163 8.06 1.91 -1.82
C SER A 163 7.45 0.71 -1.08
N LEU A 164 7.45 0.72 0.25
CA LEU A 164 6.80 -0.29 1.07
C LEU A 164 5.31 -0.37 0.77
N ALA A 165 4.64 0.78 0.78
CA ALA A 165 3.19 0.88 0.58
C ALA A 165 2.79 0.30 -0.78
N PHE A 166 3.39 0.80 -1.86
CA PHE A 166 3.03 0.43 -3.22
C PHE A 166 3.53 -0.95 -3.63
N ALA A 167 4.58 -1.49 -3.00
CA ALA A 167 5.07 -2.83 -3.33
C ALA A 167 4.19 -3.93 -2.72
N LEU A 168 3.91 -3.87 -1.42
CA LEU A 168 3.33 -4.99 -0.68
C LEU A 168 1.83 -4.89 -0.44
N PHE A 169 1.32 -3.68 -0.26
CA PHE A 169 -0.03 -3.49 0.24
C PHE A 169 -0.96 -2.97 -0.86
N ASP A 170 -2.27 -3.10 -0.66
CA ASP A 170 -3.27 -2.32 -1.36
C ASP A 170 -3.42 -0.93 -0.74
N ARG A 171 -4.30 -0.09 -1.31
CA ARG A 171 -4.51 1.29 -0.85
C ARG A 171 -5.01 1.43 0.59
N TYR A 172 -5.35 0.32 1.24
CA TYR A 172 -5.86 0.24 2.61
C TYR A 172 -4.90 -0.49 3.56
N GLY A 173 -3.66 -0.75 3.13
CA GLY A 173 -2.64 -1.37 3.97
C GLY A 173 -2.82 -2.88 4.16
N ARG A 174 -3.58 -3.56 3.29
CA ARG A 174 -3.73 -5.02 3.27
C ARG A 174 -2.78 -5.65 2.27
N LEU A 175 -2.18 -6.78 2.61
CA LEU A 175 -1.28 -7.51 1.74
C LEU A 175 -1.96 -7.82 0.40
N LYS A 176 -1.29 -7.53 -0.71
CA LYS A 176 -1.86 -7.76 -2.04
C LYS A 176 -2.20 -9.25 -2.23
N PRO A 177 -3.37 -9.57 -2.83
CA PRO A 177 -3.84 -10.95 -2.92
C PRO A 177 -2.87 -11.93 -3.59
N HIS A 178 -2.08 -11.49 -4.57
CA HIS A 178 -1.12 -12.37 -5.24
C HIS A 178 0.01 -12.86 -4.34
N PHE A 179 0.32 -12.17 -3.23
CA PHE A 179 1.28 -12.67 -2.24
C PHE A 179 0.68 -13.67 -1.26
N ARG A 180 -0.64 -13.87 -1.27
CA ARG A 180 -1.37 -14.81 -0.42
C ARG A 180 -1.83 -16.04 -1.20
N ASP A 181 -2.48 -15.79 -2.34
CA ASP A 181 -3.36 -16.74 -3.01
C ASP A 181 -2.74 -17.32 -4.29
N HIS A 182 -1.83 -16.59 -4.94
CA HIS A 182 -1.31 -16.96 -6.25
C HIS A 182 -0.47 -18.25 -6.18
N PRO A 183 -0.59 -19.19 -7.15
CA PRO A 183 0.12 -20.46 -7.11
C PRO A 183 1.64 -20.35 -6.97
N VAL A 184 2.24 -19.35 -7.65
CA VAL A 184 3.69 -19.09 -7.66
C VAL A 184 4.09 -17.88 -6.81
N MET A 185 3.56 -16.69 -7.12
CA MET A 185 3.90 -15.42 -6.44
C MET A 185 3.67 -15.37 -4.93
N LYS A 186 2.87 -16.27 -4.33
CA LYS A 186 2.76 -16.34 -2.86
C LYS A 186 4.03 -16.82 -2.18
N GLY A 187 4.99 -17.33 -2.95
CA GLY A 187 6.23 -17.92 -2.44
C GLY A 187 5.93 -19.04 -1.45
N ASN A 188 6.50 -18.96 -0.26
CA ASN A 188 6.20 -19.91 0.83
C ASN A 188 4.78 -19.76 1.41
N GLY A 189 4.06 -18.68 1.08
CA GLY A 189 2.69 -18.44 1.54
C GLY A 189 2.56 -18.32 3.06
N VAL A 190 3.65 -17.99 3.76
CA VAL A 190 3.69 -17.96 5.22
C VAL A 190 3.06 -16.70 5.83
N PHE A 191 2.89 -15.65 5.02
CA PHE A 191 2.22 -14.42 5.41
C PHE A 191 0.86 -14.35 4.71
N GLN A 192 -0.21 -14.38 5.51
CA GLN A 192 -1.60 -14.40 5.08
C GLN A 192 -2.34 -13.18 5.67
N ASP A 193 -3.62 -13.33 6.03
CA ASP A 193 -4.46 -12.23 6.50
C ASP A 193 -4.01 -11.62 7.83
N GLU A 194 -3.24 -12.35 8.65
CA GLU A 194 -2.61 -11.80 9.84
C GLU A 194 -1.66 -10.63 9.53
N PHE A 195 -1.05 -10.63 8.34
CA PHE A 195 -0.16 -9.57 7.89
C PHE A 195 -0.89 -8.23 7.68
N ASN A 196 -2.22 -8.26 7.52
CA ASN A 196 -3.06 -7.08 7.39
C ASN A 196 -3.24 -6.31 8.71
N ASN A 197 -2.84 -6.91 9.84
CA ASN A 197 -3.10 -6.39 11.18
C ASN A 197 -1.83 -6.05 11.97
N GLY A 198 -1.94 -5.13 12.92
CA GLY A 198 -0.83 -4.67 13.75
C GLY A 198 0.04 -3.58 13.09
N ASP A 199 1.06 -3.15 13.84
CA ASP A 199 2.00 -2.11 13.39
C ASP A 199 3.03 -2.65 12.39
N LEU A 200 3.69 -1.76 11.65
CA LEU A 200 4.81 -2.10 10.78
C LEU A 200 6.11 -1.47 11.31
N LEU A 201 7.18 -2.24 11.43
CA LEU A 201 8.52 -1.74 11.75
C LEU A 201 9.38 -1.80 10.49
N LEU A 202 9.60 -0.67 9.84
CA LEU A 202 10.42 -0.55 8.64
C LEU A 202 11.89 -0.33 9.01
N PHE A 203 12.79 -1.19 8.53
CA PHE A 203 14.23 -0.93 8.55
C PHE A 203 14.66 -0.31 7.24
N GLU A 204 15.24 0.90 7.28
CA GLU A 204 15.65 1.61 6.06
C GLU A 204 17.14 1.57 5.81
N SER A 205 17.94 1.84 6.86
CA SER A 205 19.39 1.87 6.71
C SER A 205 20.08 1.19 7.88
N ILE A 206 21.08 0.38 7.58
CA ILE A 206 21.98 -0.22 8.56
C ILE A 206 23.41 0.00 8.07
N ARG A 207 24.25 0.60 8.92
CA ARG A 207 25.64 0.92 8.58
C ARG A 207 26.57 0.44 9.69
N VAL A 208 27.68 -0.18 9.30
CA VAL A 208 28.75 -0.62 10.22
C VAL A 208 30.10 -0.15 9.67
N ASP A 209 30.87 0.54 10.51
CA ASP A 209 32.22 1.01 10.19
C ASP A 209 33.08 -0.17 9.71
N LYS A 210 33.85 0.02 8.63
CA LYS A 210 34.58 -1.02 7.90
C LYS A 210 35.46 -1.85 8.83
N ILE A 211 36.17 -1.19 9.75
CA ILE A 211 37.07 -1.81 10.73
C ILE A 211 36.33 -2.60 11.84
N HIS A 212 35.01 -2.43 11.95
CA HIS A 212 34.15 -3.08 12.93
C HIS A 212 33.19 -4.10 12.32
N ARG A 213 33.24 -4.32 10.99
CA ARG A 213 32.44 -5.36 10.31
C ARG A 213 32.81 -6.77 10.77
N ARG A 214 31.93 -7.72 10.47
CA ARG A 214 32.05 -9.16 10.85
C ARG A 214 32.08 -9.44 12.36
N LYS A 215 31.79 -8.45 13.22
CA LYS A 215 31.64 -8.60 14.67
C LYS A 215 30.18 -8.76 15.14
N GLY A 216 29.25 -8.99 14.21
CA GLY A 216 27.82 -9.16 14.50
C GLY A 216 27.08 -7.88 14.94
N LEU A 217 27.67 -6.70 14.74
CA LEU A 217 27.10 -5.42 15.20
C LEU A 217 25.74 -5.08 14.58
N ALA A 218 25.59 -5.27 13.27
CA ALA A 218 24.31 -5.07 12.58
C ALA A 218 23.20 -5.97 13.16
N SER A 219 23.49 -7.25 13.40
CA SER A 219 22.56 -8.19 14.03
C SER A 219 22.16 -7.75 15.43
N LYS A 220 23.10 -7.20 16.22
CA LYS A 220 22.81 -6.65 17.55
C LYS A 220 21.85 -5.47 17.47
N LEU A 221 22.06 -4.54 16.53
CA LEU A 221 21.17 -3.38 16.31
C LEU A 221 19.75 -3.81 15.96
N VAL A 222 19.59 -4.67 14.94
CA VAL A 222 18.26 -5.14 14.50
C VAL A 222 17.51 -5.79 15.66
N ARG A 223 18.17 -6.67 16.43
CA ARG A 223 17.55 -7.32 17.59
C ARG A 223 17.20 -6.34 18.70
N ALA A 224 18.06 -5.36 18.97
CA ALA A 224 17.82 -4.35 20.00
C ALA A 224 16.59 -3.49 19.64
N ILE A 225 16.46 -3.08 18.37
CA ILE A 225 15.31 -2.31 17.87
C ILE A 225 14.03 -3.16 17.93
N ILE A 226 14.04 -4.42 17.45
CA ILE A 226 12.89 -5.33 17.55
C ILE A 226 12.42 -5.47 19.00
N ASN A 227 13.36 -5.67 19.94
CA ASN A 227 13.03 -5.78 21.36
C ASN A 227 12.47 -4.48 21.94
N LYS A 228 12.98 -3.31 21.52
CA LYS A 228 12.42 -2.02 21.90
C LYS A 228 10.97 -1.89 21.42
N VAL A 229 10.68 -2.26 20.17
CA VAL A 229 9.33 -2.18 19.60
C VAL A 229 8.37 -3.17 20.25
N ARG A 230 8.81 -4.39 20.59
CA ARG A 230 8.01 -5.36 21.38
C ARG A 230 7.47 -4.78 22.69
N SER A 231 8.19 -3.84 23.31
CA SER A 231 7.72 -3.20 24.54
C SER A 231 6.61 -2.15 24.33
N LYS A 232 6.45 -1.66 23.08
CA LYS A 232 5.60 -0.52 22.65
C LYS A 232 4.45 -0.90 21.72
N SER A 233 4.41 -2.12 21.24
CA SER A 233 3.37 -2.60 20.34
C SER A 233 2.79 -3.90 20.86
N ARG A 234 1.47 -4.07 20.70
CA ARG A 234 0.79 -5.34 21.02
C ARG A 234 1.13 -6.44 20.01
N GLY A 235 1.51 -6.06 18.79
CA GLY A 235 1.86 -6.95 17.70
C GLY A 235 2.26 -6.14 16.46
N PHE A 236 3.33 -6.57 15.81
CA PHE A 236 3.86 -5.92 14.61
C PHE A 236 4.53 -6.91 13.66
N PHE A 237 4.72 -6.48 12.42
CA PHE A 237 5.63 -7.10 11.47
C PHE A 237 6.79 -6.15 11.21
N ALA A 238 8.03 -6.62 11.37
CA ALA A 238 9.18 -5.86 10.90
C ALA A 238 9.40 -6.16 9.42
N VAL A 239 9.63 -5.14 8.61
CA VAL A 239 9.74 -5.23 7.16
C VAL A 239 11.01 -4.55 6.68
N VAL A 240 11.60 -5.08 5.61
CA VAL A 240 12.80 -4.53 4.98
C VAL A 240 12.84 -4.92 3.51
N ALA A 241 13.28 -4.00 2.65
CA ALA A 241 13.74 -4.32 1.31
C ALA A 241 15.27 -4.41 1.37
N PRO A 242 15.87 -5.61 1.28
CA PRO A 242 17.33 -5.75 1.35
C PRO A 242 17.99 -4.98 0.21
N GLY A 243 18.59 -3.83 0.54
CA GLY A 243 19.53 -3.12 -0.31
C GLY A 243 20.96 -3.58 -0.04
N TRP A 244 21.94 -2.71 -0.26
CA TRP A 244 23.35 -3.03 0.01
C TRP A 244 23.73 -2.75 1.47
N LEU A 245 24.52 -3.63 2.07
CA LEU A 245 25.05 -3.44 3.43
C LEU A 245 26.36 -2.64 3.44
N SER A 246 27.03 -2.57 2.29
CA SER A 246 28.32 -1.90 2.12
C SER A 246 28.15 -0.53 1.49
N ALA A 247 28.31 0.55 2.26
CA ALA A 247 28.31 1.93 1.74
C ALA A 247 29.46 2.21 0.73
N GLU A 248 30.39 1.28 0.58
CA GLU A 248 31.50 1.37 -0.37
C GLU A 248 31.10 0.96 -1.79
N VAL A 249 29.92 0.38 -2.00
CA VAL A 249 29.39 0.10 -3.34
C VAL A 249 29.29 1.42 -4.14
N ASP A 250 28.84 2.51 -3.50
CA ASP A 250 28.84 3.86 -4.11
C ASP A 250 30.23 4.36 -4.54
N LEU A 251 31.31 3.81 -3.97
CA LEU A 251 32.71 4.22 -4.23
C LEU A 251 33.43 3.31 -5.22
N HIS A 252 33.01 2.05 -5.38
CA HIS A 252 33.61 1.09 -6.33
C HIS A 252 32.96 1.15 -7.71
N VAL A 253 31.85 1.87 -7.81
CA VAL A 253 31.23 2.26 -9.06
C VAL A 253 31.99 3.51 -9.55
N PRO A 254 32.81 3.46 -10.61
CA PRO A 254 33.55 4.63 -11.06
C PRO A 254 32.58 5.73 -11.47
N GLN A 255 32.36 6.68 -10.56
CA GLN A 255 31.64 7.89 -10.89
C GLN A 255 32.46 8.65 -11.93
N PRO A 256 31.88 9.06 -13.08
CA PRO A 256 32.59 9.90 -14.02
C PRO A 256 32.90 11.23 -13.33
N SER A 257 34.13 11.37 -12.83
CA SER A 257 34.63 12.57 -12.19
C SER A 257 34.80 13.66 -13.25
N GLY A 258 33.81 14.55 -13.36
CA GLY A 258 33.79 15.67 -14.32
C GLY A 258 33.31 15.25 -15.71
N ARG A 259 32.58 16.16 -16.38
CA ARG A 259 31.92 16.06 -17.71
C ARG A 259 31.84 14.63 -18.26
N GLN A 260 30.63 14.06 -18.25
CA GLN A 260 30.27 12.80 -18.93
C GLN A 260 31.20 12.57 -20.13
N PRO A 261 32.12 11.60 -20.06
CA PRO A 261 32.94 11.27 -21.21
C PRO A 261 32.00 10.79 -22.32
N ASP A 262 32.45 10.88 -23.56
CA ASP A 262 31.72 10.37 -24.72
C ASP A 262 31.81 8.82 -24.70
N TRP A 263 31.00 8.18 -23.85
CA TRP A 263 31.00 6.73 -23.69
C TRP A 263 30.35 6.11 -24.93
N THR A 264 31.08 5.20 -25.59
CA THR A 264 30.44 4.34 -26.58
C THR A 264 29.41 3.44 -25.88
N GLU A 265 28.36 3.04 -26.62
CA GLU A 265 27.31 2.13 -26.14
C GLU A 265 27.90 0.87 -25.47
N ASP A 266 28.97 0.32 -26.06
CA ASP A 266 29.68 -0.85 -25.54
C ASP A 266 30.25 -0.64 -24.13
N VAL A 267 30.82 0.54 -23.86
CA VAL A 267 31.42 0.86 -22.55
C VAL A 267 30.31 1.09 -21.52
N ARG A 268 29.20 1.73 -21.93
CA ARG A 268 28.03 1.93 -21.05
C ARG A 268 27.41 0.59 -20.66
N THR A 269 27.17 -0.27 -21.66
CA THR A 269 26.64 -1.62 -21.47
C THR A 269 27.55 -2.45 -20.57
N ALA A 270 28.88 -2.41 -20.78
CA ALA A 270 29.82 -3.15 -19.96
C ALA A 270 29.84 -2.67 -18.49
N TYR A 271 29.73 -1.36 -18.27
CA TYR A 271 29.65 -0.78 -16.92
C TYR A 271 28.32 -1.07 -16.23
N GLU A 272 27.19 -0.92 -16.92
CA GLU A 272 25.88 -1.28 -16.39
C GLU A 272 25.84 -2.75 -16.01
N LYS A 273 26.44 -3.62 -16.84
CA LYS A 273 26.59 -5.05 -16.53
C LYS A 273 27.46 -5.28 -15.29
N ALA A 274 28.58 -4.58 -15.16
CA ALA A 274 29.45 -4.70 -13.98
C ALA A 274 28.77 -4.19 -12.72
N LEU A 275 28.04 -3.06 -12.82
CA LEU A 275 27.25 -2.49 -11.75
C LEU A 275 26.18 -3.49 -11.31
N GLN A 276 25.42 -4.06 -12.24
CA GLN A 276 24.38 -5.05 -11.95
C GLN A 276 24.95 -6.25 -11.19
N ILE A 277 26.09 -6.80 -11.63
CA ILE A 277 26.73 -7.94 -10.94
C ILE A 277 27.07 -7.60 -9.48
N VAL A 278 27.61 -6.40 -9.22
CA VAL A 278 27.93 -5.96 -7.85
C VAL A 278 26.65 -5.78 -7.03
N CYS A 279 25.62 -5.16 -7.62
CA CYS A 279 24.34 -4.95 -6.99
C CYS A 279 23.65 -6.27 -6.60
N ASP A 280 23.67 -7.26 -7.49
CA ASP A 280 23.08 -8.59 -7.27
C ASP A 280 23.81 -9.33 -6.15
N GLN A 281 25.15 -9.33 -6.18
CA GLN A 281 25.96 -9.95 -5.12
C GLN A 281 25.70 -9.33 -3.74
N GLU A 282 25.60 -8.00 -3.65
CA GLU A 282 25.31 -7.32 -2.39
C GLU A 282 23.86 -7.54 -1.93
N ALA A 283 22.91 -7.65 -2.87
CA ALA A 283 21.54 -8.02 -2.57
C ALA A 283 21.46 -9.44 -1.97
N ASP A 284 22.20 -10.42 -2.52
CA ASP A 284 22.26 -11.80 -2.00
C ASP A 284 22.87 -11.86 -0.59
N ILE A 285 23.93 -11.09 -0.35
CA ILE A 285 24.56 -10.96 0.98
C ILE A 285 23.56 -10.38 1.98
N SER A 286 22.84 -9.32 1.58
CA SER A 286 21.85 -8.64 2.41
C SER A 286 20.65 -9.54 2.71
N ALA A 287 20.11 -10.22 1.70
CA ALA A 287 19.05 -11.21 1.85
C ALA A 287 19.47 -12.34 2.82
N SER A 288 20.68 -12.88 2.64
CA SER A 288 21.24 -13.90 3.55
C SER A 288 21.37 -13.39 4.98
N PHE A 289 21.78 -12.14 5.17
CA PHE A 289 21.87 -11.51 6.50
C PHE A 289 20.49 -11.46 7.19
N PHE A 290 19.45 -10.96 6.52
CA PHE A 290 18.11 -10.86 7.10
C PHE A 290 17.48 -12.23 7.33
N ARG A 291 17.68 -13.21 6.42
CA ARG A 291 17.23 -14.59 6.63
C ARG A 291 17.83 -15.23 7.88
N ASN A 292 19.11 -14.99 8.14
CA ASN A 292 19.78 -15.46 9.36
C ASN A 292 19.25 -14.79 10.64
N LEU A 293 18.56 -13.66 10.53
CA LEU A 293 17.86 -12.99 11.64
C LEU A 293 16.41 -13.45 11.80
N GLY A 294 15.93 -14.37 10.96
CA GLY A 294 14.57 -14.91 11.02
C GLY A 294 13.57 -14.19 10.11
N PHE A 295 14.01 -13.23 9.29
CA PHE A 295 13.13 -12.62 8.29
C PHE A 295 12.91 -13.60 7.12
N ARG A 296 11.69 -13.65 6.58
CA ARG A 296 11.36 -14.46 5.41
C ARG A 296 10.76 -13.58 4.32
N ARG A 297 10.95 -13.96 3.07
CA ARG A 297 10.46 -13.18 1.94
C ARG A 297 8.93 -13.14 1.91
N VAL A 298 8.37 -11.98 1.58
CA VAL A 298 6.92 -11.79 1.40
C VAL A 298 6.57 -12.12 -0.06
N GLY A 299 6.11 -13.35 -0.30
CA GLY A 299 5.82 -13.84 -1.64
C GLY A 299 7.02 -13.75 -2.59
N SER A 300 6.77 -13.40 -3.86
CA SER A 300 7.82 -13.14 -4.86
C SER A 300 8.32 -11.69 -4.85
N SER A 301 7.99 -10.89 -3.82
CA SER A 301 8.46 -9.51 -3.72
C SER A 301 9.95 -9.42 -3.36
N SER A 302 10.51 -8.21 -3.51
CA SER A 302 11.84 -7.86 -2.99
C SER A 302 11.87 -7.68 -1.46
N TRP A 303 10.72 -7.75 -0.78
CA TRP A 303 10.60 -7.44 0.63
C TRP A 303 10.64 -8.69 1.50
N PHE A 304 11.19 -8.50 2.69
CA PHE A 304 11.28 -9.50 3.74
C PHE A 304 10.51 -9.02 4.97
N ALA A 305 9.94 -9.96 5.70
CA ALA A 305 9.23 -9.66 6.93
C ALA A 305 9.61 -10.61 8.08
N PHE A 306 9.48 -10.09 9.30
CA PHE A 306 9.64 -10.80 10.56
C PHE A 306 8.38 -10.60 11.40
N ALA A 307 7.73 -11.70 11.78
CA ALA A 307 6.59 -11.67 12.68
C ALA A 307 7.05 -11.50 14.13
N SER A 308 6.48 -10.51 14.84
CA SER A 308 6.79 -10.29 16.26
C SER A 308 6.38 -11.46 17.16
N ASP A 309 5.28 -12.15 16.80
CA ASP A 309 4.80 -13.36 17.44
C ASP A 309 5.80 -14.50 17.26
N ALA A 310 6.27 -15.06 18.37
CA ALA A 310 7.23 -16.15 18.40
C ALA A 310 6.65 -17.48 17.91
N ALA A 311 5.31 -17.65 17.93
CA ALA A 311 4.63 -18.85 17.44
C ALA A 311 4.34 -18.82 15.93
N HIS A 312 4.63 -17.70 15.25
CA HIS A 312 4.36 -17.55 13.84
C HIS A 312 5.15 -18.56 12.99
N ALA A 313 4.50 -19.14 11.97
CA ALA A 313 5.07 -20.20 11.14
C ALA A 313 6.33 -19.77 10.37
N SER A 314 6.54 -18.47 10.15
CA SER A 314 7.76 -17.96 9.51
C SER A 314 9.05 -18.33 10.27
N HIS A 315 8.97 -18.50 11.59
CA HIS A 315 10.12 -18.83 12.42
C HIS A 315 10.56 -20.29 12.29
N THR A 316 9.71 -21.17 11.75
CA THR A 316 10.05 -22.59 11.54
C THR A 316 10.70 -22.85 10.20
N ILE A 317 10.64 -21.91 9.26
CA ILE A 317 11.26 -22.03 7.93
C ILE A 317 12.76 -21.82 8.09
N PRO A 318 13.65 -22.76 7.73
CA PRO A 318 15.09 -22.54 7.72
C PRO A 318 15.50 -21.47 6.69
N SER A 319 16.63 -20.78 6.91
CA SER A 319 17.09 -19.73 6.00
C SER A 319 17.37 -20.22 4.57
N GLY A 320 17.80 -21.48 4.41
CA GLY A 320 18.05 -22.09 3.09
C GLY A 320 16.79 -22.58 2.37
N ASP A 321 15.66 -22.67 3.07
CA ASP A 321 14.38 -23.12 2.52
C ASP A 321 13.43 -21.93 2.25
N ASP A 322 13.93 -20.69 2.41
CA ASP A 322 13.16 -19.50 2.10
C ASP A 322 13.01 -19.32 0.57
N TYR A 323 11.97 -18.60 0.14
CA TYR A 323 11.69 -18.44 -1.28
C TYR A 323 12.80 -17.63 -1.98
N GLU A 324 13.25 -18.15 -3.12
CA GLU A 324 14.17 -17.51 -4.05
C GLU A 324 13.52 -17.32 -5.41
N TRP A 325 13.93 -16.27 -6.13
CA TRP A 325 13.56 -16.11 -7.52
C TRP A 325 14.19 -17.20 -8.37
N SER A 326 13.48 -17.64 -9.40
CA SER A 326 14.04 -18.54 -10.39
C SER A 326 15.21 -17.86 -11.07
N GLU A 327 16.33 -18.57 -11.24
CA GLU A 327 17.42 -18.11 -12.09
C GLU A 327 16.89 -17.85 -13.51
N ALA A 328 17.31 -16.74 -14.11
CA ALA A 328 17.00 -16.48 -15.51
C ALA A 328 17.51 -17.68 -16.32
N PRO A 329 16.69 -18.29 -17.20
CA PRO A 329 17.23 -19.26 -18.13
C PRO A 329 18.37 -18.60 -18.91
N ASP A 330 19.44 -19.34 -19.20
CA ASP A 330 20.55 -18.91 -20.07
C ASP A 330 20.10 -18.76 -21.55
N SER A 331 18.81 -18.49 -21.78
CA SER A 331 18.17 -18.38 -23.09
C SER A 331 18.52 -17.05 -23.74
N GLY A 332 18.80 -17.11 -25.05
CA GLY A 332 19.29 -15.97 -25.83
C GLY A 332 18.55 -14.67 -25.55
N ARG A 333 19.31 -13.59 -25.39
CA ARG A 333 18.78 -12.28 -24.99
C ARG A 333 17.76 -11.83 -26.02
N LEU A 334 16.54 -11.58 -25.57
CA LEU A 334 15.43 -11.19 -26.43
C LEU A 334 15.76 -9.95 -27.28
N PHE A 335 16.53 -9.00 -26.74
CA PHE A 335 17.00 -7.82 -27.48
C PHE A 335 18.02 -8.13 -28.58
N GLU A 336 18.82 -9.20 -28.45
CA GLU A 336 19.73 -9.63 -29.53
C GLU A 336 18.97 -10.29 -30.69
N LEU A 337 17.84 -10.93 -30.37
CA LEU A 337 16.97 -11.57 -31.37
C LEU A 337 16.08 -10.58 -32.11
N TYR A 338 15.65 -9.51 -31.44
CA TYR A 338 14.71 -8.53 -31.99
C TYR A 338 15.29 -7.12 -32.07
N SER A 339 16.61 -7.00 -32.30
CA SER A 339 17.34 -5.72 -32.37
C SER A 339 16.52 -4.61 -33.03
N VAL A 340 16.13 -3.63 -32.21
CA VAL A 340 15.36 -2.45 -32.62
C VAL A 340 16.32 -1.27 -32.79
N SER A 341 15.97 -0.27 -33.60
CA SER A 341 16.81 0.93 -33.80
C SER A 341 17.19 1.62 -32.49
N GLU A 342 18.32 2.31 -32.43
CA GLU A 342 18.84 3.00 -31.23
C GLU A 342 17.83 3.94 -30.53
N GLU A 343 16.86 4.51 -31.26
CA GLU A 343 15.84 5.40 -30.70
C GLU A 343 14.60 4.70 -30.11
N LYS A 344 14.44 3.38 -30.33
CA LYS A 344 13.22 2.64 -30.01
C LYS A 344 13.52 1.39 -29.18
N THR A 345 12.72 1.15 -28.15
CA THR A 345 12.71 -0.12 -27.41
C THR A 345 11.50 -0.96 -27.83
N LEU A 346 11.50 -2.26 -27.51
CA LEU A 346 10.34 -3.12 -27.75
C LEU A 346 9.05 -2.63 -27.06
N HIS A 347 9.19 -1.88 -25.97
CA HIS A 347 8.06 -1.25 -25.28
C HIS A 347 7.50 -0.04 -26.04
N THR A 348 8.35 0.72 -26.73
CA THR A 348 7.98 1.99 -27.38
C THR A 348 7.59 1.85 -28.85
N ILE A 349 7.94 0.76 -29.52
CA ILE A 349 7.51 0.54 -30.92
C ILE A 349 6.01 0.33 -31.04
N THR A 350 5.46 0.61 -32.22
CA THR A 350 4.03 0.38 -32.48
C THR A 350 3.70 -1.11 -32.57
N ASP A 351 2.43 -1.47 -32.36
CA ASP A 351 1.98 -2.88 -32.42
C ASP A 351 2.23 -3.50 -33.81
N ASN A 352 2.04 -2.73 -34.89
CA ASN A 352 2.30 -3.22 -36.24
C ASN A 352 3.79 -3.46 -36.51
N GLU A 353 4.66 -2.54 -36.07
CA GLU A 353 6.11 -2.70 -36.19
C GLU A 353 6.59 -3.92 -35.39
N LEU A 354 6.09 -4.09 -34.16
CA LEU A 354 6.43 -5.25 -33.33
C LEU A 354 5.97 -6.55 -33.98
N LEU A 355 4.74 -6.59 -34.51
CA LEU A 355 4.21 -7.75 -35.20
C LEU A 355 5.04 -8.12 -36.44
N GLU A 356 5.45 -7.13 -37.23
CA GLU A 356 6.32 -7.36 -38.41
C GLU A 356 7.65 -7.99 -37.98
N VAL A 357 8.29 -7.42 -36.96
CA VAL A 357 9.54 -7.95 -36.39
C VAL A 357 9.32 -9.39 -35.90
N VAL A 358 8.38 -9.62 -34.98
CA VAL A 358 8.12 -10.93 -34.38
C VAL A 358 7.76 -11.99 -35.43
N SER A 359 6.88 -11.66 -36.37
CA SER A 359 6.47 -12.59 -37.43
C SER A 359 7.61 -12.91 -38.39
N SER A 360 8.52 -11.98 -38.68
CA SER A 360 9.68 -12.26 -39.54
C SER A 360 10.64 -13.30 -38.94
N PHE A 361 10.78 -13.33 -37.60
CA PHE A 361 11.69 -14.23 -36.89
C PHE A 361 11.08 -15.57 -36.49
N LEU A 362 9.77 -15.59 -36.21
CA LEU A 362 9.09 -16.76 -35.66
C LEU A 362 8.14 -17.46 -36.65
N SER A 363 7.81 -16.84 -37.79
CA SER A 363 6.95 -17.48 -38.79
C SER A 363 7.62 -18.74 -39.35
N GLY A 364 6.89 -19.86 -39.31
CA GLY A 364 7.39 -21.17 -39.74
C GLY A 364 8.38 -21.84 -38.77
N VAL A 365 8.62 -21.24 -37.59
CA VAL A 365 9.46 -21.83 -36.55
C VAL A 365 8.64 -22.80 -35.69
N PRO A 366 9.10 -24.05 -35.49
CA PRO A 366 8.43 -25.00 -34.58
C PRO A 366 8.28 -24.44 -33.16
N THR A 367 7.18 -24.76 -32.47
CA THR A 367 6.84 -24.17 -31.17
C THR A 367 7.75 -24.60 -30.01
N ASP A 368 8.58 -25.61 -30.21
CA ASP A 368 9.61 -26.12 -29.31
C ASP A 368 11.00 -25.50 -29.55
N ASP A 369 11.14 -24.65 -30.58
CA ASP A 369 12.40 -23.97 -30.89
C ASP A 369 12.80 -22.98 -29.76
N PRO A 370 14.07 -22.97 -29.31
CA PRO A 370 14.55 -22.09 -28.25
C PRO A 370 14.30 -20.59 -28.48
N ARG A 371 14.12 -20.15 -29.73
CA ARG A 371 13.79 -18.75 -30.06
C ARG A 371 12.46 -18.30 -29.46
N TRP A 372 11.51 -19.22 -29.28
CA TRP A 372 10.27 -18.91 -28.55
C TRP A 372 10.57 -18.65 -27.06
N CYS A 373 11.56 -19.32 -26.48
CA CYS A 373 11.92 -19.19 -25.07
C CYS A 373 12.90 -18.04 -24.76
N ALA A 374 13.15 -17.15 -25.71
CA ALA A 374 13.97 -15.97 -25.50
C ALA A 374 13.33 -15.03 -24.48
N THR A 375 14.14 -14.47 -23.58
CA THR A 375 13.67 -13.59 -22.51
C THR A 375 14.57 -12.36 -22.35
N ASP A 376 14.03 -11.31 -21.74
CA ASP A 376 14.83 -10.18 -21.25
C ASP A 376 15.54 -10.52 -19.92
N HIS A 377 16.20 -9.53 -19.33
CA HIS A 377 16.92 -9.67 -18.05
C HIS A 377 15.99 -9.95 -16.85
N LEU A 378 14.67 -9.84 -17.00
CA LEU A 378 13.67 -10.16 -15.99
C LEU A 378 12.99 -11.52 -16.25
N GLY A 379 13.46 -12.27 -17.25
CA GLY A 379 12.83 -13.51 -17.71
C GLY A 379 11.50 -13.29 -18.45
N SER A 380 11.17 -12.05 -18.82
CA SER A 380 9.96 -11.75 -19.58
C SER A 380 10.17 -12.10 -21.06
N ASN A 381 9.32 -13.00 -21.57
CA ASN A 381 9.29 -13.33 -22.99
C ASN A 381 8.52 -12.27 -23.80
N ILE A 382 8.47 -12.44 -25.12
CA ILE A 382 7.84 -11.47 -26.02
C ILE A 382 6.34 -11.28 -25.77
N LEU A 383 5.63 -12.31 -25.29
CA LEU A 383 4.21 -12.20 -24.96
C LEU A 383 4.01 -11.29 -23.74
N HIS A 384 4.88 -11.37 -22.73
CA HIS A 384 4.84 -10.48 -21.57
C HIS A 384 4.97 -9.01 -22.01
N ILE A 385 5.99 -8.71 -22.81
CA ILE A 385 6.29 -7.36 -23.30
C ILE A 385 5.13 -6.82 -24.15
N ALA A 386 4.60 -7.64 -25.07
CA ALA A 386 3.48 -7.26 -25.94
C ALA A 386 2.19 -7.03 -25.14
N ALA A 387 1.90 -7.88 -24.16
CA ALA A 387 0.73 -7.75 -23.29
C ALA A 387 0.80 -6.48 -22.43
N ALA A 388 1.89 -6.32 -21.69
CA ALA A 388 2.21 -5.14 -20.87
C ALA A 388 2.02 -3.83 -21.64
N SER A 389 2.57 -3.79 -22.86
CA SER A 389 2.53 -2.61 -23.72
C SER A 389 1.24 -2.50 -24.56
N SER A 390 0.20 -3.30 -24.25
CA SER A 390 -1.12 -3.32 -24.90
C SER A 390 -1.09 -3.50 -26.43
N LYS A 391 -0.17 -4.34 -26.94
CA LYS A 391 0.03 -4.63 -28.37
C LYS A 391 -0.90 -5.75 -28.84
N VAL A 392 -2.17 -5.41 -29.09
CA VAL A 392 -3.28 -6.36 -29.33
C VAL A 392 -2.99 -7.35 -30.46
N SER A 393 -2.51 -6.85 -31.60
CA SER A 393 -2.27 -7.63 -32.82
C SER A 393 -1.14 -8.63 -32.60
N THR A 394 -0.06 -8.18 -31.97
CA THR A 394 1.07 -9.03 -31.58
C THR A 394 0.64 -10.11 -30.59
N VAL A 395 -0.08 -9.74 -29.52
CA VAL A 395 -0.59 -10.71 -28.51
C VAL A 395 -1.46 -11.76 -29.17
N LYS A 396 -2.40 -11.35 -30.02
CA LYS A 396 -3.28 -12.26 -30.75
C LYS A 396 -2.47 -13.22 -31.63
N TRP A 397 -1.54 -12.70 -32.42
CA TRP A 397 -0.70 -13.51 -33.31
C TRP A 397 0.13 -14.53 -32.54
N LEU A 398 0.77 -14.12 -31.44
CA LEU A 398 1.58 -15.00 -30.60
C LEU A 398 0.77 -16.16 -30.02
N LEU A 399 -0.44 -15.88 -29.51
CA LEU A 399 -1.31 -16.91 -28.93
C LEU A 399 -1.90 -17.86 -29.99
N GLU A 400 -2.08 -17.40 -31.22
CA GLU A 400 -2.52 -18.25 -32.34
C GLU A 400 -1.43 -19.23 -32.81
N HIS A 401 -0.15 -18.81 -32.75
CA HIS A 401 0.97 -19.63 -33.23
C HIS A 401 1.60 -20.50 -32.12
N ASN A 402 1.64 -20.02 -30.89
CA ASN A 402 2.14 -20.77 -29.74
C ASN A 402 1.30 -20.53 -28.47
N PRO A 403 0.18 -21.26 -28.30
CA PRO A 403 -0.71 -21.10 -27.14
C PRO A 403 -0.02 -21.35 -25.78
N ASN A 404 1.04 -22.17 -25.76
CA ASN A 404 1.76 -22.54 -24.54
C ASN A 404 2.43 -21.34 -23.85
N PHE A 405 2.62 -20.23 -24.57
CA PHE A 405 3.16 -19.01 -23.97
C PHE A 405 2.32 -18.40 -22.87
N ARG A 406 1.00 -18.66 -22.90
CA ARG A 406 0.07 -18.09 -21.94
C ARG A 406 0.43 -18.44 -20.50
N ASP A 407 0.97 -19.64 -20.29
CA ASP A 407 1.24 -20.21 -18.96
C ASP A 407 2.72 -20.13 -18.56
N GLN A 408 3.58 -19.51 -19.40
CA GLN A 408 4.98 -19.32 -19.08
C GLN A 408 5.15 -18.18 -18.08
N ASN A 409 6.00 -18.42 -17.07
CA ASN A 409 6.31 -17.45 -16.03
C ASN A 409 7.63 -16.73 -16.29
N ASN A 410 7.69 -15.44 -15.98
CA ASN A 410 8.94 -14.71 -15.84
C ASN A 410 9.66 -15.02 -14.50
N MET A 411 10.80 -14.36 -14.21
CA MET A 411 11.56 -14.59 -12.96
C MET A 411 10.78 -14.24 -11.68
N LYS A 412 9.75 -13.38 -11.79
CA LYS A 412 8.86 -13.01 -10.68
C LYS A 412 7.73 -14.02 -10.47
N GLY A 413 7.66 -15.07 -11.29
CA GLY A 413 6.60 -16.07 -11.24
C GLY A 413 5.28 -15.57 -11.84
N GLN A 414 5.32 -14.59 -12.72
CA GLN A 414 4.15 -13.99 -13.36
C GLN A 414 4.00 -14.53 -14.77
N THR A 415 2.77 -14.90 -15.16
CA THR A 415 2.41 -15.05 -16.57
C THR A 415 2.26 -13.69 -17.25
N ALA A 416 2.13 -13.67 -18.58
CA ALA A 416 1.81 -12.44 -19.30
C ALA A 416 0.47 -11.81 -18.86
N LEU A 417 -0.48 -12.61 -18.40
CA LEU A 417 -1.73 -12.11 -17.82
C LEU A 417 -1.46 -11.43 -16.46
N ASP A 418 -0.69 -12.06 -15.58
CA ASP A 418 -0.39 -11.52 -14.25
C ASP A 418 0.40 -10.22 -14.34
N GLN A 419 1.37 -10.15 -15.27
CA GLN A 419 2.14 -8.93 -15.51
C GLN A 419 1.24 -7.80 -16.01
N LEU A 420 0.39 -8.05 -17.02
CA LEU A 420 -0.56 -7.04 -17.51
C LEU A 420 -1.50 -6.57 -16.39
N GLN A 421 -2.03 -7.48 -15.57
CA GLN A 421 -2.90 -7.10 -14.46
C GLN A 421 -2.17 -6.26 -13.40
N ALA A 422 -0.91 -6.59 -13.09
CA ALA A 422 -0.10 -5.81 -12.15
C ALA A 422 0.15 -4.39 -12.67
N GLU A 423 0.49 -4.23 -13.95
CA GLU A 423 0.71 -2.91 -14.57
C GLU A 423 -0.59 -2.09 -14.66
N LEU A 424 -1.72 -2.74 -14.93
CA LEU A 424 -3.02 -2.10 -14.94
C LEU A 424 -3.45 -1.66 -13.53
N GLU A 425 -3.16 -2.44 -12.49
CA GLU A 425 -3.41 -2.05 -11.10
C GLU A 425 -2.47 -0.91 -10.66
N GLU A 426 -1.20 -0.93 -11.10
CA GLU A 426 -0.27 0.18 -10.88
C GLU A 426 -0.80 1.46 -11.53
N SER A 427 -1.14 1.45 -12.82
CA SER A 427 -1.68 2.63 -13.51
C SER A 427 -3.04 3.09 -12.97
N ARG A 428 -3.83 2.19 -12.39
CA ARG A 428 -5.08 2.51 -11.72
C ARG A 428 -4.85 3.26 -10.41
N THR A 429 -3.80 2.90 -9.67
CA THR A 429 -3.58 3.39 -8.30
C THR A 429 -2.52 4.47 -8.20
N GLN A 430 -1.62 4.57 -9.18
CA GLN A 430 -0.38 5.34 -9.08
C GLN A 430 -0.12 6.16 -10.34
N LEU A 431 0.49 7.33 -10.15
CA LEU A 431 1.08 8.14 -11.19
C LEU A 431 2.54 8.41 -10.82
N ARG A 432 3.47 7.94 -11.64
CA ARG A 432 4.90 8.23 -11.45
C ARG A 432 5.23 9.61 -12.02
N TYR A 433 5.80 10.47 -11.19
CA TYR A 433 6.35 11.77 -11.59
C TYR A 433 7.80 11.86 -11.13
N GLU A 434 8.73 11.71 -12.08
CA GLU A 434 10.17 11.61 -11.80
C GLU A 434 10.47 10.50 -10.76
N MET A 435 11.00 10.86 -9.59
CA MET A 435 11.30 9.94 -8.50
C MET A 435 10.15 9.74 -7.51
N MET A 436 9.00 10.40 -7.72
CA MET A 436 7.84 10.35 -6.83
C MET A 436 6.73 9.46 -7.42
N ILE A 437 6.00 8.77 -6.54
CA ILE A 437 4.82 7.99 -6.89
C ILE A 437 3.63 8.64 -6.20
N VAL A 438 2.66 9.12 -6.97
CA VAL A 438 1.46 9.78 -6.45
C VAL A 438 0.26 8.85 -6.49
N HIS A 439 -0.48 8.74 -5.39
CA HIS A 439 -1.74 7.99 -5.34
C HIS A 439 -2.85 8.69 -6.15
N VAL A 440 -3.49 7.96 -7.08
CA VAL A 440 -4.51 8.52 -8.02
C VAL A 440 -5.76 7.65 -8.21
N SER A 441 -6.03 6.70 -7.30
CA SER A 441 -7.12 5.72 -7.47
C SER A 441 -8.49 6.32 -7.81
N ASP A 442 -8.84 7.46 -7.20
CA ASP A 442 -10.15 8.11 -7.40
C ASP A 442 -10.29 8.78 -8.79
N ARG A 443 -9.18 8.99 -9.49
CA ARG A 443 -9.12 9.54 -10.85
C ARG A 443 -9.24 8.47 -11.93
N PHE A 444 -9.29 7.19 -11.56
CA PHE A 444 -9.42 6.10 -12.51
C PHE A 444 -10.70 6.22 -13.35
N ARG A 445 -10.59 5.97 -14.66
CA ARG A 445 -11.73 6.04 -15.62
C ARG A 445 -11.93 4.75 -16.41
N GLY A 446 -11.31 3.67 -15.93
CA GLY A 446 -11.25 2.39 -16.63
C GLY A 446 -9.99 2.24 -17.47
N HIS A 447 -9.59 1.00 -17.68
CA HIS A 447 -8.43 0.66 -18.49
C HIS A 447 -8.65 0.99 -19.98
N PRO A 448 -7.57 1.25 -20.73
CA PRO A 448 -7.63 1.44 -22.19
C PRO A 448 -8.26 0.25 -22.91
N THR A 449 -8.89 0.50 -24.05
CA THR A 449 -9.61 -0.54 -24.83
C THR A 449 -8.68 -1.65 -25.31
N GLU A 450 -7.46 -1.28 -25.68
CA GLU A 450 -6.39 -2.16 -26.13
C GLU A 450 -6.00 -3.12 -24.99
N ALA A 451 -5.76 -2.59 -23.80
CA ALA A 451 -5.46 -3.39 -22.60
C ALA A 451 -6.61 -4.35 -22.25
N VAL A 452 -7.87 -3.88 -22.31
CA VAL A 452 -9.07 -4.72 -22.10
C VAL A 452 -9.13 -5.85 -23.13
N THR A 453 -8.70 -5.59 -24.37
CA THR A 453 -8.64 -6.61 -25.42
C THR A 453 -7.53 -7.62 -25.17
N CYS A 454 -6.33 -7.18 -24.75
CA CYS A 454 -5.25 -8.07 -24.32
C CYS A 454 -5.68 -8.96 -23.14
N LEU A 455 -6.35 -8.40 -22.13
CA LEU A 455 -6.90 -9.18 -21.01
C LEU A 455 -7.87 -10.27 -21.49
N ALA A 456 -8.76 -9.93 -22.43
CA ALA A 456 -9.70 -10.90 -22.99
C ALA A 456 -9.00 -12.03 -23.77
N LEU A 457 -7.99 -11.68 -24.57
CA LEU A 457 -7.18 -12.65 -25.33
C LEU A 457 -6.39 -13.58 -24.42
N LEU A 458 -5.76 -13.04 -23.37
CA LEU A 458 -4.98 -13.81 -22.39
C LEU A 458 -5.88 -14.70 -21.52
N ARG A 459 -7.10 -14.26 -21.20
CA ARG A 459 -8.12 -15.08 -20.52
C ARG A 459 -8.85 -16.05 -21.45
N ASN A 460 -8.56 -16.02 -22.76
CA ASN A 460 -9.20 -16.85 -23.78
C ASN A 460 -10.74 -16.68 -23.87
N ILE A 461 -11.24 -15.45 -23.74
CA ILE A 461 -12.66 -15.16 -23.76
C ILE A 461 -13.03 -14.20 -24.89
N THR A 462 -14.25 -14.35 -25.42
CA THR A 462 -14.90 -13.35 -26.28
C THR A 462 -15.93 -12.60 -25.43
N PRO A 463 -15.59 -11.41 -24.89
CA PRO A 463 -16.42 -10.77 -23.88
C PRO A 463 -17.69 -10.17 -24.48
N SER A 464 -18.83 -10.39 -23.82
CA SER A 464 -20.06 -9.60 -24.03
C SER A 464 -19.83 -8.12 -23.67
N ALA A 465 -20.78 -7.23 -24.01
CA ALA A 465 -20.68 -5.82 -23.64
C ALA A 465 -20.49 -5.63 -22.12
N THR A 466 -21.24 -6.38 -21.31
CA THR A 466 -21.14 -6.36 -19.85
C THR A 466 -19.78 -6.88 -19.37
N GLN A 467 -19.28 -7.97 -19.95
CA GLN A 467 -17.95 -8.50 -19.59
C GLN A 467 -16.82 -7.54 -19.96
N ARG A 468 -16.96 -6.78 -21.05
CA ARG A 468 -15.99 -5.71 -21.38
C ARG A 468 -15.96 -4.63 -20.32
N LEU A 469 -17.12 -4.23 -19.78
CA LEU A 469 -17.17 -3.28 -18.66
C LEU A 469 -16.53 -3.88 -17.41
N HIS A 470 -16.75 -5.17 -17.14
CA HIS A 470 -16.12 -5.87 -16.02
C HIS A 470 -14.60 -5.88 -16.15
N LEU A 471 -14.06 -6.15 -17.33
CA LEU A 471 -12.62 -6.07 -17.59
C LEU A 471 -12.10 -4.62 -17.50
N LYS A 472 -12.85 -3.66 -18.04
CA LYS A 472 -12.46 -2.24 -18.06
C LYS A 472 -12.25 -1.67 -16.65
N PHE A 473 -13.04 -2.10 -15.68
CA PHE A 473 -13.02 -1.58 -14.31
C PHE A 473 -12.48 -2.58 -13.28
N ASP A 474 -11.77 -3.62 -13.74
CA ASP A 474 -11.18 -4.70 -12.94
C ASP A 474 -12.18 -5.32 -11.93
N CYS A 475 -13.39 -5.61 -12.40
CA CYS A 475 -14.40 -6.31 -11.62
C CYS A 475 -13.99 -7.78 -11.43
N THR A 476 -13.73 -8.17 -10.18
CA THR A 476 -13.39 -9.56 -9.84
C THR A 476 -14.61 -10.42 -9.51
N CYS A 477 -15.74 -9.81 -9.10
CA CYS A 477 -16.94 -10.57 -8.73
C CYS A 477 -17.86 -10.92 -9.91
N SER A 478 -17.61 -10.35 -11.10
CA SER A 478 -18.49 -10.44 -12.29
C SER A 478 -19.95 -10.02 -12.07
N LYS A 479 -20.26 -9.33 -10.96
CA LYS A 479 -21.61 -8.86 -10.61
C LYS A 479 -21.69 -7.34 -10.40
N CYS A 480 -20.59 -6.61 -10.61
CA CYS A 480 -20.63 -5.15 -10.50
C CYS A 480 -21.61 -4.54 -11.51
N LEU A 481 -22.44 -3.63 -11.03
CA LEU A 481 -23.31 -2.82 -11.86
C LEU A 481 -22.44 -1.87 -12.70
N GLN A 482 -22.65 -1.89 -14.03
CA GLN A 482 -21.82 -1.20 -15.02
C GLN A 482 -20.31 -1.54 -14.93
N GLY A 483 -19.98 -2.65 -14.25
CA GLY A 483 -18.61 -3.12 -14.04
C GLY A 483 -17.83 -2.45 -12.92
N PHE A 484 -18.31 -1.37 -12.31
CA PHE A 484 -17.55 -0.64 -11.29
C PHE A 484 -18.23 -0.54 -9.92
N MET A 485 -19.56 -0.54 -9.83
CA MET A 485 -20.25 -0.50 -8.54
C MET A 485 -20.49 -1.92 -8.04
N SER A 486 -19.78 -2.33 -6.98
CA SER A 486 -19.88 -3.69 -6.45
C SER A 486 -21.20 -3.91 -5.69
N PRO A 487 -21.68 -5.16 -5.59
CA PRO A 487 -22.86 -5.47 -4.80
C PRO A 487 -22.75 -5.04 -3.32
N ARG A 488 -21.56 -5.20 -2.72
CA ARG A 488 -21.32 -4.82 -1.31
C ARG A 488 -21.36 -3.31 -1.13
N MET A 489 -20.72 -2.55 -2.04
CA MET A 489 -20.81 -1.09 -2.02
C MET A 489 -22.25 -0.61 -2.25
N GLN A 490 -22.97 -1.21 -3.20
CA GLN A 490 -24.37 -0.88 -3.46
C GLN A 490 -25.23 -1.09 -2.20
N PHE A 491 -24.99 -2.19 -1.48
CA PHE A 491 -25.65 -2.49 -0.21
C PHE A 491 -25.33 -1.43 0.85
N MET A 492 -24.04 -1.10 1.04
CA MET A 492 -23.61 -0.09 2.03
C MET A 492 -24.19 1.29 1.74
N LEU A 493 -24.20 1.71 0.47
CA LEU A 493 -24.80 2.98 0.05
C LEU A 493 -26.31 3.01 0.30
N LYS A 494 -27.01 1.92 0.01
CA LYS A 494 -28.45 1.79 0.28
C LYS A 494 -28.71 1.88 1.80
N HIS A 495 -27.94 1.14 2.59
CA HIS A 495 -28.07 1.14 4.05
C HIS A 495 -27.82 2.53 4.64
N ALA A 496 -26.72 3.17 4.24
CA ALA A 496 -26.41 4.53 4.67
C ALA A 496 -27.52 5.51 4.29
N ALA A 497 -28.04 5.44 3.06
CA ALA A 497 -29.12 6.32 2.61
C ALA A 497 -30.45 6.11 3.35
N ASP A 498 -30.81 4.86 3.64
CA ASP A 498 -32.00 4.53 4.43
C ASP A 498 -31.86 5.02 5.87
N MET A 499 -30.71 4.75 6.51
CA MET A 499 -30.44 5.20 7.87
C MET A 499 -30.49 6.73 7.99
N GLN A 500 -29.90 7.45 7.02
CA GLN A 500 -29.90 8.91 7.03
C GLN A 500 -31.29 9.49 6.73
N HIS A 501 -32.07 8.84 5.86
CA HIS A 501 -33.47 9.23 5.62
C HIS A 501 -34.30 9.16 6.91
N ASP A 502 -34.20 8.04 7.64
CA ASP A 502 -34.97 7.81 8.86
C ASP A 502 -34.52 8.73 9.99
N MET A 503 -33.21 8.84 10.23
CA MET A 503 -32.64 9.68 11.29
C MET A 503 -32.92 11.17 11.06
N MET A 504 -32.58 11.71 9.88
CA MET A 504 -32.86 13.12 9.58
C MET A 504 -34.36 13.40 9.48
N GLY A 505 -35.17 12.41 9.09
CA GLY A 505 -36.62 12.49 9.03
C GLY A 505 -37.22 12.71 10.41
N SER A 506 -36.81 11.92 11.41
CA SER A 506 -37.24 12.11 12.81
C SER A 506 -36.78 13.46 13.35
N ASP A 507 -35.48 13.75 13.23
CA ASP A 507 -34.85 14.97 13.73
C ASP A 507 -35.45 16.25 13.12
N THR A 508 -35.99 16.17 11.90
CA THR A 508 -36.65 17.33 11.28
C THR A 508 -37.78 17.89 12.16
N PHE A 509 -38.47 17.01 12.91
CA PHE A 509 -39.58 17.35 13.80
C PHE A 509 -39.19 17.39 15.27
N ASP A 510 -38.23 16.57 15.68
CA ASP A 510 -37.89 16.36 17.10
C ASP A 510 -36.97 17.44 17.68
N ILE A 511 -36.16 18.10 16.83
CA ILE A 511 -35.16 19.08 17.30
C ILE A 511 -35.21 20.43 16.58
N GLY A 512 -34.57 21.42 17.21
CA GLY A 512 -34.43 22.76 16.65
C GLY A 512 -33.54 22.77 15.41
N GLY A 513 -33.80 23.68 14.46
CA GLY A 513 -32.97 23.79 13.25
C GLY A 513 -31.48 24.04 13.49
N PRO A 514 -31.07 24.88 14.47
CA PRO A 514 -29.66 25.03 14.83
C PRO A 514 -29.00 23.73 15.29
N GLU A 515 -29.71 22.95 16.11
CA GLU A 515 -29.28 21.66 16.67
C GLU A 515 -29.20 20.60 15.57
N PHE A 516 -30.18 20.55 14.66
CA PHE A 516 -30.11 19.69 13.47
C PHE A 516 -28.85 19.93 12.64
N VAL A 517 -28.49 21.19 12.39
CA VAL A 517 -27.29 21.51 11.60
C VAL A 517 -26.01 21.11 12.33
N GLU A 518 -26.01 21.15 13.65
CA GLU A 518 -24.88 20.74 14.48
C GLU A 518 -24.73 19.21 14.53
N TRP A 519 -25.81 18.48 14.79
CA TRP A 519 -25.79 17.01 14.81
C TRP A 519 -25.46 16.38 13.46
N HIS A 520 -25.90 17.01 12.37
CA HIS A 520 -25.64 16.53 11.01
C HIS A 520 -24.46 17.24 10.32
N ALA A 521 -23.60 17.96 11.06
CA ALA A 521 -22.58 18.85 10.50
C ALA A 521 -21.66 18.16 9.47
N GLU A 522 -21.22 16.94 9.75
CA GLU A 522 -20.35 16.18 8.84
C GLU A 522 -21.01 15.85 7.50
N LEU A 523 -22.30 15.49 7.50
CA LEU A 523 -23.03 15.21 6.26
C LEU A 523 -23.39 16.50 5.51
N LEU A 524 -23.70 17.56 6.25
CA LEU A 524 -24.04 18.86 5.69
C LEU A 524 -22.79 19.62 5.18
N ARG A 525 -21.57 19.13 5.45
CA ARG A 525 -20.32 19.79 5.02
C ARG A 525 -20.24 19.95 3.49
N PHE A 526 -20.81 19.01 2.75
CA PHE A 526 -20.90 19.00 1.29
C PHE A 526 -21.90 20.01 0.71
N MET A 527 -22.71 20.65 1.57
CA MET A 527 -23.66 21.67 1.15
C MET A 527 -23.03 23.07 1.20
N PRO A 528 -23.40 23.98 0.29
CA PRO A 528 -22.98 25.37 0.38
C PRO A 528 -23.35 26.01 1.73
N VAL A 529 -22.49 26.89 2.24
CA VAL A 529 -22.69 27.57 3.55
C VAL A 529 -24.06 28.25 3.63
N ALA A 530 -24.49 28.89 2.54
CA ALA A 530 -25.81 29.54 2.47
C ALA A 530 -26.97 28.55 2.62
N VAL A 531 -26.85 27.33 2.08
CA VAL A 531 -27.86 26.27 2.22
C VAL A 531 -27.90 25.78 3.67
N ARG A 532 -26.73 25.54 4.28
CA ARG A 532 -26.64 25.17 5.71
C ARG A 532 -27.30 26.20 6.62
N GLN A 533 -27.12 27.49 6.34
CA GLN A 533 -27.78 28.55 7.11
C GLN A 533 -29.30 28.54 6.96
N ASN A 534 -29.81 28.27 5.75
CA ASN A 534 -31.25 28.13 5.56
C ASN A 534 -31.83 26.93 6.33
N LEU A 535 -31.10 25.82 6.45
CA LEU A 535 -31.54 24.64 7.22
C LEU A 535 -31.76 24.95 8.70
N ARG A 536 -31.02 25.90 9.28
CA ARG A 536 -31.20 26.34 10.68
C ARG A 536 -32.58 26.93 10.96
N THR A 537 -33.24 27.49 9.94
CA THR A 537 -34.53 28.17 10.10
C THR A 537 -35.67 27.54 9.31
N ASN A 538 -35.39 26.66 8.35
CA ASN A 538 -36.39 26.12 7.42
C ASN A 538 -36.59 24.60 7.58
N GLN A 539 -37.66 24.21 8.27
CA GLN A 539 -38.01 22.80 8.48
C GLN A 539 -38.29 22.04 7.17
N SER A 540 -38.95 22.68 6.20
CA SER A 540 -39.23 22.04 4.90
C SER A 540 -37.94 21.72 4.14
N MET A 541 -36.90 22.55 4.26
CA MET A 541 -35.60 22.21 3.66
C MET A 541 -34.92 21.03 4.36
N ARG A 542 -35.01 20.93 5.70
CA ARG A 542 -34.49 19.77 6.44
C ARG A 542 -35.19 18.47 6.01
N GLN A 543 -36.52 18.52 5.90
CA GLN A 543 -37.29 17.40 5.33
C GLN A 543 -36.86 17.09 3.89
N GLY A 544 -36.56 18.12 3.08
CA GLY A 544 -36.09 17.94 1.71
C GLY A 544 -34.74 17.22 1.62
N VAL A 545 -33.84 17.47 2.56
CA VAL A 545 -32.56 16.73 2.69
C VAL A 545 -32.85 15.26 3.03
N ALA A 546 -33.66 15.00 4.05
CA ALA A 546 -34.04 13.64 4.43
C ALA A 546 -34.71 12.90 3.27
N ASN A 547 -35.66 13.52 2.57
CA ASN A 547 -36.37 12.94 1.44
C ASN A 547 -35.43 12.60 0.28
N LEU A 548 -34.44 13.44 -0.02
CA LEU A 548 -33.45 13.14 -1.06
C LEU A 548 -32.54 11.96 -0.71
N CYS A 549 -32.27 11.70 0.58
CA CYS A 549 -31.59 10.47 1.01
C CYS A 549 -32.47 9.24 0.67
N GLY A 550 -33.77 9.31 0.96
CA GLY A 550 -34.73 8.27 0.60
C GLY A 550 -34.86 8.06 -0.91
N HIS A 551 -34.86 9.13 -1.72
CA HIS A 551 -34.87 9.04 -3.18
C HIS A 551 -33.58 8.41 -3.73
N PHE A 552 -32.44 8.69 -3.11
CA PHE A 552 -31.16 8.04 -3.45
C PHE A 552 -31.20 6.54 -3.15
N ALA A 553 -31.71 6.13 -1.99
CA ALA A 553 -31.90 4.72 -1.66
C ALA A 553 -32.89 4.04 -2.63
N ALA A 554 -33.97 4.73 -3.00
CA ALA A 554 -34.95 4.23 -3.96
C ALA A 554 -34.35 4.02 -5.37
N CYS A 555 -33.39 4.84 -5.81
CA CYS A 555 -32.61 4.56 -7.02
C CYS A 555 -31.88 3.20 -6.90
N LEU A 556 -31.17 2.98 -5.79
CA LEU A 556 -30.37 1.79 -5.56
C LEU A 556 -31.21 0.49 -5.47
N ARG A 557 -32.48 0.60 -5.04
CA ARG A 557 -33.42 -0.53 -4.95
C ARG A 557 -33.96 -0.98 -6.32
N ARG A 558 -33.84 -0.17 -7.37
CA ARG A 558 -34.27 -0.57 -8.72
C ARG A 558 -33.31 -1.61 -9.28
N THR A 559 -33.54 -2.88 -8.97
CA THR A 559 -32.80 -4.02 -9.52
C THR A 559 -33.53 -4.61 -10.73
N GLY A 560 -32.83 -4.73 -11.87
CA GLY A 560 -33.34 -5.38 -13.09
C GLY A 560 -33.85 -4.42 -14.17
N LEU A 561 -34.11 -4.97 -15.37
CA LEU A 561 -34.83 -4.28 -16.44
C LEU A 561 -36.26 -3.99 -15.94
N GLY A 562 -36.55 -2.74 -15.63
CA GLY A 562 -37.91 -2.32 -15.30
C GLY A 562 -38.85 -2.53 -16.49
N ALA A 563 -40.16 -2.59 -16.22
CA ALA A 563 -41.21 -2.69 -17.23
C ALA A 563 -41.25 -1.51 -18.22
N ASP A 564 -40.44 -0.48 -17.98
CA ASP A 564 -40.15 0.70 -18.78
C ASP A 564 -38.91 0.55 -19.68
N GLY A 565 -38.21 -0.58 -19.62
CA GLY A 565 -37.00 -0.84 -20.42
C GLY A 565 -35.72 -0.19 -19.86
N LEU A 566 -35.77 0.45 -18.69
CA LEU A 566 -34.59 1.02 -18.04
C LEU A 566 -33.91 -0.04 -17.16
N SER A 567 -32.63 -0.30 -17.43
CA SER A 567 -31.78 -1.18 -16.63
C SER A 567 -31.58 -0.61 -15.22
N ALA A 568 -31.21 -1.46 -14.25
CA ALA A 568 -30.72 -1.05 -12.93
C ALA A 568 -29.95 0.28 -12.98
N ALA A 569 -30.53 1.32 -12.40
CA ALA A 569 -30.09 2.69 -12.58
C ALA A 569 -29.06 3.03 -11.49
N LEU A 570 -27.86 3.43 -11.91
CA LEU A 570 -26.89 4.02 -11.00
C LEU A 570 -27.50 5.28 -10.37
N PRO A 571 -27.28 5.58 -9.09
CA PRO A 571 -27.80 6.79 -8.47
C PRO A 571 -26.96 7.97 -8.94
N THR A 572 -27.16 8.43 -10.18
CA THR A 572 -26.60 9.68 -10.69
C THR A 572 -27.52 10.84 -10.27
N PRO A 573 -27.05 12.10 -10.26
CA PRO A 573 -27.93 13.24 -10.01
C PRO A 573 -29.21 13.22 -10.86
N THR A 574 -29.10 12.85 -12.13
CA THR A 574 -30.24 12.72 -13.05
C THR A 574 -31.24 11.66 -12.60
N HIS A 575 -30.79 10.43 -12.33
CA HIS A 575 -31.70 9.34 -11.95
C HIS A 575 -32.36 9.60 -10.59
N VAL A 576 -31.67 10.24 -9.64
CA VAL A 576 -32.27 10.62 -8.34
C VAL A 576 -33.36 11.68 -8.55
N LEU A 577 -33.15 12.65 -9.44
CA LEU A 577 -34.18 13.63 -9.78
C LEU A 577 -35.38 12.98 -10.46
N GLU A 578 -35.16 11.99 -11.34
CA GLU A 578 -36.25 11.22 -11.98
C GLU A 578 -37.05 10.44 -10.94
N VAL A 579 -36.38 9.78 -9.98
CA VAL A 579 -37.05 9.11 -8.86
C VAL A 579 -37.87 10.09 -8.03
N MET A 580 -37.29 11.23 -7.65
CA MET A 580 -37.98 12.29 -6.91
C MET A 580 -39.23 12.80 -7.65
N GLN A 581 -39.13 13.00 -8.97
CA GLN A 581 -40.25 13.45 -9.80
C GLN A 581 -41.36 12.39 -9.88
N SER A 582 -40.96 11.13 -10.04
CA SER A 582 -41.87 9.97 -10.12
C SER A 582 -42.58 9.70 -8.80
N ALA A 583 -41.95 10.02 -7.66
CA ALA A 583 -42.51 9.78 -6.33
C ALA A 583 -43.73 10.65 -6.01
N GLY A 584 -43.96 11.74 -6.75
CA GLY A 584 -45.11 12.62 -6.52
C GLY A 584 -45.13 13.28 -5.13
N GLU A 585 -43.95 13.57 -4.58
CA GLU A 585 -43.75 14.04 -3.20
C GLU A 585 -44.66 15.22 -2.81
N TRP A 586 -45.41 15.05 -1.71
CA TRP A 586 -46.26 16.07 -1.12
C TRP A 586 -46.15 16.08 0.42
N PRO A 587 -45.86 17.25 1.07
CA PRO A 587 -45.45 18.51 0.46
C PRO A 587 -44.13 18.40 -0.32
N PRO A 588 -43.85 19.26 -1.32
CA PRO A 588 -42.69 19.12 -2.20
C PRO A 588 -41.39 19.66 -1.55
N CYS A 589 -41.01 19.09 -0.40
CA CYS A 589 -39.88 19.52 0.41
C CYS A 589 -38.55 19.39 -0.34
N SER A 590 -38.33 18.32 -1.09
CA SER A 590 -37.12 18.15 -1.92
C SER A 590 -36.98 19.26 -2.96
N ARG A 591 -38.08 19.67 -3.60
CA ARG A 591 -38.06 20.80 -4.56
C ARG A 591 -37.75 22.13 -3.87
N ASN A 592 -38.25 22.34 -2.65
CA ASN A 592 -37.93 23.54 -1.88
C ASN A 592 -36.44 23.61 -1.49
N TYR A 593 -35.83 22.47 -1.09
CA TYR A 593 -34.39 22.39 -0.86
C TYR A 593 -33.59 22.73 -2.13
N LEU A 594 -33.92 22.09 -3.26
CA LEU A 594 -33.25 22.34 -4.54
C LEU A 594 -33.42 23.78 -5.03
N GLY A 595 -34.63 24.34 -4.91
CA GLY A 595 -34.95 25.72 -5.29
C GLY A 595 -34.24 26.79 -4.47
N ARG A 596 -33.60 26.41 -3.36
CA ARG A 596 -32.83 27.31 -2.47
C ARG A 596 -31.33 27.05 -2.51
N GLY A 597 -30.84 26.44 -3.60
CA GLY A 597 -29.42 26.22 -3.86
C GLY A 597 -28.87 24.90 -3.33
N GLY A 598 -29.72 24.06 -2.73
CA GLY A 598 -29.37 22.67 -2.43
C GLY A 598 -29.15 21.86 -3.71
N THR A 599 -28.32 20.82 -3.65
CA THR A 599 -28.05 19.97 -4.82
C THR A 599 -28.17 18.49 -4.47
N VAL A 600 -28.50 17.68 -5.47
CA VAL A 600 -28.43 16.21 -5.35
C VAL A 600 -26.98 15.74 -5.22
N SER A 601 -26.03 16.45 -5.83
CA SER A 601 -24.61 16.10 -5.72
C SER A 601 -24.10 16.19 -4.28
N ALA A 602 -24.54 17.18 -3.50
CA ALA A 602 -24.20 17.26 -2.08
C ALA A 602 -24.75 16.06 -1.29
N ILE A 603 -25.98 15.64 -1.59
CA ILE A 603 -26.59 14.44 -0.97
C ILE A 603 -25.82 13.18 -1.34
N GLY A 604 -25.54 12.97 -2.63
CA GLY A 604 -24.77 11.81 -3.08
C GLY A 604 -23.39 11.74 -2.44
N SER A 605 -22.67 12.86 -2.37
CA SER A 605 -21.35 12.93 -1.72
C SER A 605 -21.44 12.60 -0.22
N ALA A 606 -22.48 13.11 0.46
CA ALA A 606 -22.75 12.76 1.86
C ALA A 606 -23.07 11.27 2.04
N MET A 607 -23.80 10.63 1.12
CA MET A 607 -24.12 9.19 1.20
C MET A 607 -22.88 8.31 0.99
N PHE A 608 -22.03 8.66 0.02
CA PHE A 608 -20.75 7.96 -0.17
C PHE A 608 -19.85 8.12 1.05
N TRP A 609 -19.77 9.32 1.63
CA TRP A 609 -18.97 9.55 2.82
C TRP A 609 -19.53 8.76 4.00
N SER A 610 -20.83 8.78 4.22
CA SER A 610 -21.50 8.03 5.29
C SER A 610 -21.29 6.52 5.16
N ALA A 611 -21.43 5.96 3.95
CA ALA A 611 -21.18 4.54 3.70
C ALA A 611 -19.71 4.15 3.93
N MET A 612 -18.78 5.01 3.51
CA MET A 612 -17.34 4.83 3.75
C MET A 612 -17.01 4.88 5.25
N GLN A 613 -17.56 5.83 6.00
CA GLN A 613 -17.32 5.94 7.44
C GLN A 613 -17.88 4.75 8.23
N GLN A 614 -18.97 4.15 7.79
CA GLN A 614 -19.54 2.99 8.49
C GLN A 614 -18.83 1.67 8.16
N ASP A 615 -18.01 1.65 7.10
CA ASP A 615 -17.28 0.47 6.66
C ASP A 615 -16.24 0.02 7.70
N GLU A 616 -16.05 -1.29 7.85
CA GLU A 616 -15.12 -1.90 8.81
C GLU A 616 -13.65 -1.56 8.52
N ILE A 617 -13.30 -1.38 7.25
CA ILE A 617 -11.90 -1.27 6.81
C ILE A 617 -11.49 0.18 6.65
N VAL A 618 -12.34 0.97 6.01
CA VAL A 618 -12.03 2.37 5.66
C VAL A 618 -12.66 3.39 6.61
N GLY A 619 -13.52 2.92 7.53
CA GLY A 619 -14.28 3.76 8.45
C GLY A 619 -14.08 3.39 9.92
N ASP A 620 -15.10 3.65 10.72
CA ASP A 620 -15.17 3.32 12.15
C ASP A 620 -15.78 1.95 12.43
N GLY A 621 -16.24 1.24 11.39
CA GLY A 621 -16.89 -0.07 11.53
C GLY A 621 -18.24 -0.06 12.22
N SER A 622 -18.88 1.10 12.40
CA SER A 622 -20.20 1.20 13.05
C SER A 622 -21.27 0.30 12.42
N PHE A 623 -21.20 0.02 11.12
CA PHE A 623 -22.07 -0.97 10.48
C PHE A 623 -21.85 -2.38 11.06
N VAL A 624 -20.58 -2.77 11.21
CA VAL A 624 -20.21 -4.08 11.76
C VAL A 624 -20.51 -4.13 13.24
N ASP A 625 -20.26 -3.08 14.02
CA ASP A 625 -20.61 -3.02 15.45
C ASP A 625 -22.11 -3.17 15.68
N ALA A 626 -22.93 -2.45 14.90
CA ALA A 626 -24.39 -2.59 14.92
C ALA A 626 -24.85 -4.01 14.52
N CYS A 627 -24.04 -4.74 13.74
CA CYS A 627 -24.30 -6.12 13.32
C CYS A 627 -23.63 -7.20 14.21
N THR A 628 -22.68 -6.85 15.07
CA THR A 628 -21.83 -7.81 15.82
C THR A 628 -22.08 -7.81 17.31
N ASP A 629 -22.72 -6.79 17.85
CA ASP A 629 -23.20 -6.83 19.22
C ASP A 629 -24.20 -7.98 19.37
N ALA A 630 -23.78 -9.07 20.02
CA ALA A 630 -24.62 -10.24 20.25
C ALA A 630 -25.82 -9.95 21.16
N SER A 631 -25.87 -8.76 21.79
CA SER A 631 -27.03 -8.26 22.52
C SER A 631 -28.06 -7.54 21.62
N ILE A 632 -27.68 -7.20 20.40
CA ILE A 632 -28.56 -6.68 19.36
C ILE A 632 -28.86 -7.87 18.43
N GLU A 633 -30.12 -8.33 18.40
CA GLU A 633 -30.53 -9.31 17.39
C GLU A 633 -30.17 -8.78 15.99
N ASP A 634 -29.84 -9.64 15.02
CA ASP A 634 -29.64 -9.24 13.61
C ASP A 634 -30.99 -8.78 13.04
N ILE A 635 -31.43 -7.59 13.45
CA ILE A 635 -32.72 -7.01 13.15
C ILE A 635 -32.78 -6.84 11.63
N GLY A 636 -33.53 -7.75 10.99
CA GLY A 636 -33.72 -7.76 9.54
C GLY A 636 -32.72 -8.59 8.73
N GLY A 637 -31.79 -9.34 9.35
CA GLY A 637 -30.88 -10.24 8.63
C GLY A 637 -29.84 -9.54 7.75
N LEU A 638 -29.60 -8.24 8.00
CA LEU A 638 -28.73 -7.38 7.18
C LEU A 638 -27.31 -7.90 7.13
N ARG A 639 -26.82 -8.48 8.24
CA ARG A 639 -25.48 -9.06 8.30
C ARG A 639 -25.35 -10.28 7.42
N ALA A 640 -26.33 -11.18 7.50
CA ALA A 640 -26.36 -12.38 6.68
C ALA A 640 -26.45 -12.02 5.19
N GLU A 641 -27.25 -11.00 4.85
CA GLU A 641 -27.34 -10.47 3.48
C GLU A 641 -25.99 -9.93 3.00
N PHE A 642 -25.36 -9.02 3.76
CA PHE A 642 -24.07 -8.43 3.38
C PHE A 642 -22.95 -9.46 3.24
N LYS A 643 -22.87 -10.43 4.16
CA LYS A 643 -21.89 -11.53 4.09
C LYS A 643 -22.16 -12.49 2.93
N GLY A 644 -23.41 -12.60 2.48
CA GLY A 644 -23.79 -13.41 1.32
C GLY A 644 -23.41 -12.78 -0.02
N LEU A 645 -23.05 -11.49 -0.04
CA LEU A 645 -22.61 -10.80 -1.26
C LEU A 645 -21.16 -11.15 -1.60
N PRO A 646 -20.82 -11.27 -2.91
CA PRO A 646 -19.47 -11.61 -3.30
C PRO A 646 -18.50 -10.45 -3.06
N ASN A 647 -17.28 -10.78 -2.61
CA ASN A 647 -16.17 -9.84 -2.54
C ASN A 647 -15.77 -9.37 -3.93
N CYS A 648 -15.38 -8.10 -4.04
CA CYS A 648 -14.90 -7.50 -5.28
C CYS A 648 -13.73 -6.55 -5.02
N ARG A 649 -12.82 -6.43 -6.01
CA ARG A 649 -11.77 -5.39 -6.02
C ARG A 649 -12.36 -3.98 -5.84
N ASN A 650 -13.57 -3.74 -6.34
CA ASN A 650 -14.24 -2.44 -6.27
C ASN A 650 -15.03 -2.20 -4.96
N ASP A 651 -15.01 -3.11 -3.98
CA ASP A 651 -15.85 -2.99 -2.76
C ASP A 651 -15.61 -1.72 -1.95
N LEU A 652 -14.35 -1.29 -1.86
CA LEU A 652 -13.93 -0.16 -1.04
C LEU A 652 -13.62 1.09 -1.85
N GLU A 653 -13.82 1.08 -3.17
CA GLU A 653 -13.40 2.16 -4.08
C GLU A 653 -14.42 3.31 -4.11
N TYR A 654 -14.88 3.76 -2.93
CA TYR A 654 -15.96 4.74 -2.77
C TYR A 654 -15.69 6.04 -3.53
N GLY A 655 -14.47 6.59 -3.44
CA GLY A 655 -14.11 7.84 -4.11
C GLY A 655 -14.11 7.73 -5.64
N PHE A 656 -13.56 6.64 -6.19
CA PHE A 656 -13.63 6.32 -7.62
C PHE A 656 -15.09 6.21 -8.10
N VAL A 657 -15.93 5.45 -7.38
CA VAL A 657 -17.33 5.25 -7.78
C VAL A 657 -18.13 6.54 -7.64
N ALA A 658 -17.92 7.34 -6.57
CA ALA A 658 -18.52 8.66 -6.40
C ALA A 658 -18.19 9.57 -7.59
N SER A 659 -16.92 9.62 -7.98
CA SER A 659 -16.45 10.40 -9.13
C SER A 659 -17.11 9.97 -10.44
N MET A 660 -17.23 8.66 -10.68
CA MET A 660 -17.91 8.10 -11.85
C MET A 660 -19.40 8.48 -11.93
N LEU A 661 -20.04 8.80 -10.80
CA LEU A 661 -21.45 9.21 -10.73
C LEU A 661 -21.65 10.73 -10.74
N GLY A 662 -20.57 11.52 -10.74
CA GLY A 662 -20.64 12.98 -10.69
C GLY A 662 -20.77 13.57 -9.30
N TYR A 663 -20.27 12.87 -8.28
CA TYR A 663 -20.18 13.32 -6.90
C TYR A 663 -18.75 13.74 -6.52
N GLU A 664 -18.63 14.51 -5.44
CA GLU A 664 -17.34 14.88 -4.87
C GLU A 664 -16.63 13.64 -4.30
N THR A 665 -15.31 13.55 -4.47
CA THR A 665 -14.53 12.43 -3.93
C THR A 665 -14.47 12.54 -2.41
N THR A 666 -14.79 11.44 -1.73
CA THR A 666 -14.88 11.40 -0.26
C THR A 666 -13.54 11.09 0.41
N SER A 667 -12.54 10.67 -0.36
CA SER A 667 -11.19 10.40 0.11
C SER A 667 -10.29 11.63 -0.08
N SER A 668 -9.22 11.72 0.71
CA SER A 668 -8.22 12.79 0.66
C SER A 668 -7.29 12.73 -0.56
N VAL A 669 -7.55 11.85 -1.53
CA VAL A 669 -6.78 11.74 -2.77
C VAL A 669 -6.88 13.04 -3.56
N ARG A 670 -5.82 13.85 -3.47
CA ARG A 670 -5.72 15.19 -4.08
C ARG A 670 -5.56 15.15 -5.59
#